data_AF-A0AA93DN33-F1
#
_entry.id   AF-A0AA93DN33-F1
#
_cell.length_a   1.000
_cell.length_b   1.000
_cell.length_c   1.000
_cell.angle_alpha   90.00
_cell.angle_beta   90.00
_cell.angle_gamma   90.00
#
_symmetry.space_group_name_H-M   'P 1'
#
loop_
_entity.id
_entity.type
_entity.pdbx_description
1 polymer ?
#
loop_
_entity_poly.entity_id
_entity_poly.type
_entity_poly.pdbx_seq_one_letter_code
_entity_poly.pdbx_strand_id
1 'polypeptide(L)'
;MSIKIEANERFFHKHPEQAELADSLDEAFNVTFGNQHGGMFVWLLEPKPQIIERFGLQKEIIVFYSPHNKTDARTLTNIENFSSSPDFRHRVDKVVAFVIHEGDAGSTTELLNQTVDWIIITIHADELRNKQRGTFFLRSRLAERIGSFDLYGISSPIKHDKYFYGRDKLVQEIIQRVTSRGENSGIFGLRKTGKTSVLFALQRRLHDKNVLVEYMDCQSPGLYGSRWWQLLREIASRLCSSIESNFSIKVKDDGVYDRENASNSFNHIIKRILGYQKIQQVCLLFDEIEFITPGVSNNLGQHWDDDFVPFWQTVRSVSQEINSKLVFVTAGVNPSSVEQSHFLKVQNPIFQLAIPYYLEPLSKDFIREMVRTIGKYSGFTYDEDCYEFLKSAYGGHPYLVRLACSEVIRSKGVVPTDRTIRLTVDDFEKAQNSIRQRLSRPIKDILLSLVWWYPDEYELLLILADGDTNFVLSYLKESPEKTVQFVKYGLVHDDNGNFAIKDLLIFLRDYGISYKNEISPFKRGDLPLELLPEEPNLADLSLLFEKRTEIEVALRKYIIMLLGFKYGFDDKLISEKIVKSLKQRPQAKELSDLFIGRRPQDAINEIFLSDLKSIFKSNWEDMGAIFDKKVERFEMNMDTINIARRYEAHAKPVQPIDRDDFLNSYSWFKSRLSKVPQIF
;
A
#
# COMPACT_ATOMS: atom_id res chain seq x y z
N MET A 1 -49.19 6.96 26.47
CA MET A 1 -48.71 5.59 26.30
C MET A 1 -47.41 5.68 25.51
N SER A 2 -46.32 5.14 26.06
CA SER A 2 -45.01 5.15 25.39
C SER A 2 -45.02 4.28 24.14
N ILE A 3 -45.78 3.20 24.18
CA ILE A 3 -45.93 2.23 23.10
C ILE A 3 -47.04 2.69 22.15
N LYS A 4 -46.71 2.87 20.87
CA LYS A 4 -47.73 3.17 19.83
C LYS A 4 -48.73 2.02 19.72
N ILE A 5 -49.99 2.35 19.46
CA ILE A 5 -51.11 1.40 19.41
C ILE A 5 -50.78 0.20 18.51
N GLU A 6 -50.26 0.45 17.32
CA GLU A 6 -49.88 -0.58 16.34
C GLU A 6 -48.81 -1.55 16.89
N ALA A 7 -47.81 -1.05 17.60
CA ALA A 7 -46.77 -1.89 18.22
C ALA A 7 -47.36 -2.70 19.38
N ASN A 8 -48.28 -2.11 20.14
CA ASN A 8 -48.94 -2.77 21.25
C ASN A 8 -49.81 -3.95 20.78
N GLU A 9 -50.68 -3.72 19.80
CA GLU A 9 -51.56 -4.74 19.24
C GLU A 9 -50.77 -5.88 18.59
N ARG A 10 -49.67 -5.56 17.90
CA ARG A 10 -48.86 -6.53 17.17
C ARG A 10 -48.00 -7.41 18.08
N PHE A 11 -47.43 -6.85 19.15
CA PHE A 11 -46.41 -7.55 19.94
C PHE A 11 -46.61 -7.43 21.46
N PHE A 12 -46.67 -6.21 22.01
CA PHE A 12 -46.58 -6.00 23.46
C PHE A 12 -47.81 -6.46 24.25
N HIS A 13 -49.02 -6.47 23.66
CA HIS A 13 -50.21 -7.03 24.32
C HIS A 13 -50.05 -8.52 24.67
N LYS A 14 -49.23 -9.26 23.90
CA LYS A 14 -48.94 -10.68 24.16
C LYS A 14 -47.72 -10.89 25.07
N HIS A 15 -47.01 -9.83 25.43
CA HIS A 15 -45.71 -9.84 26.11
C HIS A 15 -45.68 -8.77 27.23
N PRO A 16 -46.41 -8.98 28.34
CA PRO A 16 -46.65 -7.95 29.35
C PRO A 16 -45.38 -7.49 30.09
N GLU A 17 -44.42 -8.39 30.36
CA GLU A 17 -43.15 -8.01 30.99
C GLU A 17 -42.30 -7.10 30.09
N GLN A 18 -42.33 -7.36 28.79
CA GLN A 18 -41.66 -6.57 27.76
C GLN A 18 -42.38 -5.23 27.58
N ALA A 19 -43.70 -5.21 27.72
CA ALA A 19 -44.49 -3.98 27.70
C ALA A 19 -44.11 -3.07 28.88
N GLU A 20 -43.97 -3.62 30.09
CA GLU A 20 -43.56 -2.86 31.27
C GLU A 20 -42.15 -2.26 31.10
N LEU A 21 -41.19 -3.06 30.66
CA LEU A 21 -39.83 -2.58 30.38
C LEU A 21 -39.79 -1.54 29.27
N ALA A 22 -40.52 -1.75 28.18
CA ALA A 22 -40.55 -0.83 27.05
C ALA A 22 -41.26 0.49 27.39
N ASP A 23 -42.32 0.46 28.20
CA ASP A 23 -43.02 1.67 28.67
C ASP A 23 -42.14 2.50 29.62
N SER A 24 -41.21 1.85 30.32
CA SER A 24 -40.18 2.55 31.11
C SER A 24 -39.26 3.44 30.25
N LEU A 25 -39.26 3.31 28.92
CA LEU A 25 -38.45 4.13 28.02
C LEU A 25 -39.10 5.47 27.65
N ASP A 26 -40.31 5.74 28.16
CA ASP A 26 -41.10 6.94 27.85
C ASP A 26 -40.39 8.26 28.16
N GLU A 27 -39.44 8.27 29.09
CA GLU A 27 -38.65 9.47 29.41
C GLU A 27 -38.03 10.11 28.14
N ALA A 28 -37.61 9.28 27.20
CA ALA A 28 -36.82 9.69 26.05
C ALA A 28 -37.43 9.27 24.70
N PHE A 29 -38.24 8.20 24.65
CA PHE A 29 -38.63 7.56 23.41
C PHE A 29 -40.10 7.15 23.36
N ASN A 30 -40.62 7.00 22.13
CA ASN A 30 -41.86 6.28 21.85
C ASN A 30 -41.52 4.94 21.20
N VAL A 31 -42.13 3.85 21.63
CA VAL A 31 -41.88 2.52 21.08
C VAL A 31 -42.78 2.29 19.86
N THR A 32 -42.19 2.05 18.70
CA THR A 32 -42.90 1.97 17.41
C THR A 32 -42.92 0.58 16.81
N PHE A 33 -42.12 -0.34 17.32
CA PHE A 33 -42.03 -1.72 16.84
C PHE A 33 -41.52 -2.65 17.95
N GLY A 34 -41.97 -3.90 17.94
CA GLY A 34 -41.46 -4.97 18.80
C GLY A 34 -41.52 -6.32 18.06
N ASN A 35 -40.47 -7.13 18.24
CA ASN A 35 -40.40 -8.49 17.72
C ASN A 35 -39.43 -9.35 18.54
N GLN A 36 -39.36 -10.64 18.24
CA GLN A 36 -38.32 -11.54 18.73
C GLN A 36 -37.30 -11.84 17.62
N HIS A 37 -36.01 -11.76 17.93
CA HIS A 37 -34.92 -12.02 16.98
C HIS A 37 -33.74 -12.70 17.68
N GLY A 38 -33.32 -13.86 17.15
CA GLY A 38 -32.14 -14.57 17.65
C GLY A 38 -32.20 -14.97 19.14
N GLY A 39 -33.40 -15.29 19.66
CA GLY A 39 -33.62 -15.62 21.07
C GLY A 39 -33.77 -14.42 22.01
N MET A 40 -33.62 -13.19 21.50
CA MET A 40 -33.80 -11.94 22.24
C MET A 40 -35.04 -11.18 21.76
N PHE A 41 -35.41 -10.13 22.48
CA PHE A 41 -36.45 -9.20 22.06
C PHE A 41 -35.82 -7.96 21.42
N VAL A 42 -36.39 -7.49 20.32
CA VAL A 42 -35.92 -6.30 19.59
C VAL A 42 -37.03 -5.27 19.48
N TRP A 43 -36.73 -4.02 19.84
CA TRP A 43 -37.66 -2.90 19.78
C TRP A 43 -37.08 -1.76 18.95
N LEU A 44 -37.95 -0.95 18.34
CA LEU A 44 -37.57 0.31 17.71
C LEU A 44 -38.12 1.50 18.50
N LEU A 45 -37.24 2.46 18.77
CA LEU A 45 -37.51 3.64 19.57
C LEU A 45 -37.46 4.90 18.71
N GLU A 46 -38.58 5.61 18.60
CA GLU A 46 -38.64 6.94 18.01
C GLU A 46 -38.25 7.99 19.07
N PRO A 47 -37.20 8.81 18.83
CA PRO A 47 -36.76 9.83 19.79
C PRO A 47 -37.78 10.96 19.96
N LYS A 48 -38.05 11.35 21.22
CA LYS A 48 -38.88 12.52 21.53
C LYS A 48 -38.13 13.84 21.20
N PRO A 49 -38.83 14.97 21.00
CA PRO A 49 -38.21 16.24 20.56
C PRO A 49 -36.99 16.68 21.37
N GLN A 50 -37.04 16.56 22.70
CA GLN A 50 -35.93 16.85 23.61
C GLN A 50 -34.67 16.01 23.36
N ILE A 51 -34.82 14.74 22.93
CA ILE A 51 -33.70 13.86 22.57
C ILE A 51 -33.15 14.24 21.19
N ILE A 52 -34.03 14.57 20.24
CA ILE A 52 -33.64 15.04 18.91
C ILE A 52 -32.81 16.33 19.04
N GLU A 53 -33.24 17.26 19.90
CA GLU A 53 -32.57 18.53 20.12
C GLU A 53 -31.20 18.34 20.80
N ARG A 54 -31.13 17.52 21.86
CA ARG A 54 -29.91 17.34 22.65
C ARG A 54 -28.87 16.43 22.00
N PHE A 55 -29.30 15.39 21.28
CA PHE A 55 -28.42 14.33 20.76
C PHE A 55 -28.43 14.22 19.23
N GLY A 56 -29.30 14.95 18.53
CA GLY A 56 -29.37 14.91 17.06
C GLY A 56 -29.91 13.61 16.47
N LEU A 57 -30.51 12.73 17.28
CA LEU A 57 -31.05 11.45 16.86
C LEU A 57 -32.32 11.66 16.04
N GLN A 58 -32.27 11.46 14.72
CA GLN A 58 -33.42 11.67 13.81
C GLN A 58 -34.12 10.40 13.36
N LYS A 59 -33.44 9.25 13.45
CA LYS A 59 -33.97 7.94 13.09
C LYS A 59 -34.32 7.14 14.33
N GLU A 60 -35.05 6.06 14.15
CA GLU A 60 -35.38 5.16 15.25
C GLU A 60 -34.16 4.41 15.75
N ILE A 61 -34.08 4.18 17.05
CA ILE A 61 -32.96 3.49 17.69
C ILE A 61 -33.34 2.05 17.97
N ILE A 62 -32.41 1.13 17.71
CA ILE A 62 -32.60 -0.29 18.00
C ILE A 62 -32.34 -0.54 19.48
N VAL A 63 -33.23 -1.29 20.11
CA VAL A 63 -33.05 -1.85 21.45
C VAL A 63 -33.04 -3.37 21.34
N PHE A 64 -32.03 -4.01 21.92
CA PHE A 64 -32.07 -5.44 22.19
C PHE A 64 -32.25 -5.67 23.69
N TYR A 65 -33.28 -6.43 24.06
CA TYR A 65 -33.45 -6.93 25.41
C TYR A 65 -33.09 -8.42 25.45
N SER A 66 -32.06 -8.75 26.23
CA SER A 66 -31.66 -10.11 26.53
C SER A 66 -32.17 -10.51 27.92
N PRO A 67 -33.11 -11.47 28.00
CA PRO A 67 -33.57 -12.01 29.29
C PRO A 67 -32.56 -13.01 29.90
N HIS A 68 -31.42 -13.24 29.25
CA HIS A 68 -30.42 -14.20 29.72
C HIS A 68 -29.47 -13.57 30.74
N ASN A 69 -29.12 -14.34 31.79
CA ASN A 69 -28.20 -13.91 32.86
C ASN A 69 -26.73 -13.72 32.39
N LYS A 70 -26.42 -14.09 31.15
CA LYS A 70 -25.09 -13.89 30.55
C LYS A 70 -25.24 -13.29 29.16
N THR A 71 -24.62 -12.13 28.97
CA THR A 71 -24.52 -11.51 27.65
C THR A 71 -23.44 -12.23 26.85
N ASP A 72 -23.77 -12.66 25.63
CA ASP A 72 -22.83 -13.32 24.72
C ASP A 72 -22.60 -12.47 23.45
N ALA A 73 -21.56 -12.84 22.69
CA ALA A 73 -21.17 -12.14 21.48
C ALA A 73 -22.25 -12.15 20.38
N ARG A 74 -23.27 -13.02 20.48
CA ARG A 74 -24.37 -13.07 19.50
C ARG A 74 -25.21 -11.80 19.53
N THR A 75 -25.20 -11.07 20.64
CA THR A 75 -25.86 -9.76 20.77
C THR A 75 -25.37 -8.79 19.69
N LEU A 76 -24.06 -8.76 19.45
CA LEU A 76 -23.43 -7.88 18.45
C LEU A 76 -23.81 -8.30 17.03
N THR A 77 -23.70 -9.59 16.72
CA THR A 77 -24.10 -10.16 15.43
C THR A 77 -25.58 -9.89 15.13
N ASN A 78 -26.44 -9.97 16.16
CA ASN A 78 -27.87 -9.70 16.01
C ASN A 78 -28.17 -8.21 15.76
N ILE A 79 -27.43 -7.29 16.39
CA ILE A 79 -27.51 -5.84 16.09
C ILE A 79 -27.16 -5.58 14.61
N GLU A 80 -26.06 -6.16 14.12
CA GLU A 80 -25.62 -5.99 12.74
C GLU A 80 -26.60 -6.60 11.73
N ASN A 81 -27.05 -7.83 11.97
CA ASN A 81 -28.00 -8.52 11.09
C ASN A 81 -29.34 -7.79 11.02
N PHE A 82 -29.88 -7.37 12.18
CA PHE A 82 -31.16 -6.67 12.23
C PHE A 82 -31.08 -5.30 11.57
N SER A 83 -30.03 -4.52 11.86
CA SER A 83 -29.82 -3.20 11.26
C SER A 83 -29.54 -3.24 9.74
N SER A 84 -29.02 -4.36 9.23
CA SER A 84 -28.73 -4.55 7.80
C SER A 84 -29.90 -5.13 7.01
N SER A 85 -30.95 -5.61 7.69
CA SER A 85 -32.11 -6.21 7.04
C SER A 85 -32.84 -5.22 6.10
N PRO A 86 -33.37 -5.66 4.95
CA PRO A 86 -34.02 -4.77 3.98
C PRO A 86 -35.14 -3.91 4.55
N ASP A 87 -35.89 -4.47 5.50
CA ASP A 87 -37.06 -3.83 6.12
C ASP A 87 -36.68 -2.68 7.08
N PHE A 88 -35.49 -2.75 7.69
CA PHE A 88 -35.09 -1.81 8.74
C PHE A 88 -33.89 -0.93 8.36
N ARG A 89 -33.08 -1.31 7.35
CA ARG A 89 -31.81 -0.65 6.99
C ARG A 89 -31.86 0.85 6.74
N HIS A 90 -33.02 1.37 6.35
CA HIS A 90 -33.24 2.80 6.09
C HIS A 90 -33.97 3.51 7.24
N ARG A 91 -34.67 2.74 8.08
CA ARG A 91 -35.53 3.20 9.18
C ARG A 91 -34.75 3.48 10.46
N VAL A 92 -33.72 2.67 10.73
CA VAL A 92 -32.95 2.71 11.98
C VAL A 92 -31.72 3.62 11.91
N ASP A 93 -31.34 4.20 13.05
CA ASP A 93 -30.04 4.81 13.27
C ASP A 93 -28.96 3.71 13.32
N LYS A 94 -27.77 4.03 12.81
CA LYS A 94 -26.67 3.07 12.64
C LYS A 94 -25.48 3.37 13.55
N VAL A 95 -25.63 4.34 14.46
CA VAL A 95 -24.56 4.82 15.33
C VAL A 95 -24.84 4.44 16.77
N VAL A 96 -26.09 4.57 17.21
CA VAL A 96 -26.49 4.33 18.61
C VAL A 96 -27.44 3.15 18.68
N ALA A 97 -27.22 2.27 19.66
CA ALA A 97 -28.12 1.18 20.00
C ALA A 97 -28.21 1.02 21.53
N PHE A 98 -29.33 0.50 22.02
CA PHE A 98 -29.47 0.13 23.42
C PHE A 98 -29.39 -1.39 23.58
N VAL A 99 -28.74 -1.83 24.64
CA VAL A 99 -28.80 -3.22 25.10
C VAL A 99 -29.29 -3.23 26.54
N ILE A 100 -30.45 -3.86 26.75
CA ILE A 100 -31.03 -4.10 28.07
C ILE A 100 -30.70 -5.54 28.44
N HIS A 101 -30.12 -5.76 29.62
CA HIS A 101 -29.68 -7.09 30.06
C HIS A 101 -30.08 -7.39 31.51
N GLU A 102 -30.16 -8.68 31.83
CA GLU A 102 -30.35 -9.23 33.19
C GLU A 102 -29.04 -9.80 33.78
N GLY A 103 -27.95 -9.78 33.01
CA GLY A 103 -26.65 -10.31 33.43
C GLY A 103 -25.78 -9.32 34.21
N ASP A 104 -24.58 -9.76 34.58
CA ASP A 104 -23.59 -8.90 35.26
C ASP A 104 -23.22 -7.67 34.42
N ALA A 105 -23.33 -6.49 35.03
CA ALA A 105 -23.15 -5.21 34.34
C ALA A 105 -21.70 -4.95 33.89
N GLY A 106 -20.72 -5.39 34.69
CA GLY A 106 -19.30 -5.21 34.38
C GLY A 106 -18.91 -5.98 33.11
N SER A 107 -19.11 -7.29 33.13
CA SER A 107 -18.79 -8.19 32.01
C SER A 107 -19.57 -7.88 30.73
N THR A 108 -20.84 -7.48 30.85
CA THR A 108 -21.67 -7.08 29.70
C THR A 108 -21.17 -5.81 29.04
N THR A 109 -20.86 -4.78 29.84
CA THR A 109 -20.33 -3.51 29.33
C THR A 109 -18.97 -3.73 28.68
N GLU A 110 -18.11 -4.55 29.28
CA GLU A 110 -16.77 -4.84 28.74
C GLU A 110 -16.84 -5.55 27.38
N LEU A 111 -17.73 -6.54 27.23
CA LEU A 111 -17.96 -7.26 25.97
C LEU A 111 -18.49 -6.33 24.87
N LEU A 112 -19.49 -5.51 25.19
CA LEU A 112 -20.15 -4.63 24.22
C LEU A 112 -19.30 -3.37 23.90
N ASN A 113 -18.32 -3.04 24.74
CA ASN A 113 -17.33 -1.99 24.45
C ASN A 113 -16.25 -2.42 23.45
N GLN A 114 -16.16 -3.72 23.10
CA GLN A 114 -15.17 -4.20 22.13
C GLN A 114 -15.49 -3.77 20.70
N THR A 115 -16.73 -3.34 20.42
CA THR A 115 -17.11 -2.86 19.08
C THR A 115 -16.66 -1.42 18.87
N VAL A 116 -16.11 -1.16 17.69
CA VAL A 116 -15.70 0.20 17.28
C VAL A 116 -16.80 0.89 16.46
N ASP A 117 -17.77 0.13 15.95
CA ASP A 117 -18.73 0.61 14.95
C ASP A 117 -20.05 1.12 15.58
N TRP A 118 -20.40 0.69 16.81
CA TRP A 118 -21.63 1.11 17.51
C TRP A 118 -21.36 1.75 18.88
N ILE A 119 -22.08 2.83 19.17
CA ILE A 119 -22.23 3.39 20.52
C ILE A 119 -23.36 2.63 21.21
N ILE A 120 -22.99 1.52 21.86
CA ILE A 120 -23.94 0.71 22.61
C ILE A 120 -24.14 1.30 24.00
N ILE A 121 -25.39 1.59 24.36
CA ILE A 121 -25.80 2.05 25.69
C ILE A 121 -26.35 0.84 26.44
N THR A 122 -25.62 0.41 27.45
CA THR A 122 -25.98 -0.74 28.29
C THR A 122 -26.82 -0.27 29.47
N ILE A 123 -27.95 -0.93 29.69
CA ILE A 123 -28.84 -0.66 30.83
C ILE A 123 -29.21 -1.98 31.48
N HIS A 124 -29.03 -2.09 32.81
CA HIS A 124 -29.52 -3.26 33.53
C HIS A 124 -31.04 -3.15 33.69
N ALA A 125 -31.78 -4.23 33.46
CA ALA A 125 -33.25 -4.21 33.48
C ALA A 125 -33.82 -3.73 34.83
N ASP A 126 -33.18 -4.06 35.95
CA ASP A 126 -33.59 -3.56 37.28
C ASP A 126 -33.48 -2.03 37.43
N GLU A 127 -32.56 -1.38 36.73
CA GLU A 127 -32.49 0.08 36.72
C GLU A 127 -33.70 0.69 36.02
N LEU A 128 -34.23 0.01 35.01
CA LEU A 128 -35.45 0.43 34.33
C LEU A 128 -36.70 0.17 35.18
N ARG A 129 -36.72 -0.94 35.92
CA ARG A 129 -37.80 -1.29 36.87
C ARG A 129 -37.83 -0.38 38.10
N ASN A 130 -36.70 0.23 38.45
CA ASN A 130 -36.60 1.10 39.62
C ASN A 130 -37.36 2.42 39.41
N LYS A 131 -38.49 2.58 40.10
CA LYS A 131 -39.33 3.78 40.07
C LYS A 131 -38.65 5.05 40.62
N GLN A 132 -37.55 4.91 41.36
CA GLN A 132 -36.77 6.01 41.94
C GLN A 132 -35.55 6.41 41.09
N ARG A 133 -35.41 5.90 39.86
CA ARG A 133 -34.27 6.20 38.95
C ARG A 133 -34.16 7.68 38.50
N GLY A 134 -35.18 8.49 38.78
CA GLY A 134 -35.23 9.90 38.37
C GLY A 134 -35.78 10.13 36.96
N THR A 135 -35.97 11.40 36.60
CA THR A 135 -36.62 11.85 35.35
C THR A 135 -35.65 12.12 34.20
N PHE A 136 -34.34 11.99 34.44
CA PHE A 136 -33.27 12.23 33.47
C PHE A 136 -32.38 10.99 33.31
N PHE A 137 -32.84 9.81 33.70
CA PHE A 137 -32.03 8.59 33.74
C PHE A 137 -31.51 8.23 32.34
N LEU A 138 -32.41 8.10 31.36
CA LEU A 138 -32.02 7.73 29.99
C LEU A 138 -31.16 8.81 29.34
N ARG A 139 -31.48 10.09 29.59
CA ARG A 139 -30.67 11.22 29.11
C ARG A 139 -29.27 11.21 29.71
N SER A 140 -29.14 10.86 30.99
CA SER A 140 -27.85 10.77 31.67
C SER A 140 -27.02 9.62 31.11
N ARG A 141 -27.63 8.44 30.89
CA ARG A 141 -26.98 7.30 30.24
C ARG A 141 -26.53 7.61 28.81
N LEU A 142 -27.37 8.29 28.03
CA LEU A 142 -27.03 8.77 26.69
C LEU A 142 -25.86 9.76 26.73
N ALA A 143 -25.90 10.76 27.62
CA ALA A 143 -24.87 11.79 27.73
C ALA A 143 -23.52 11.23 28.21
N GLU A 144 -23.54 10.36 29.23
CA GLU A 144 -22.35 9.67 29.72
C GLU A 144 -21.71 8.83 28.61
N ARG A 145 -22.53 8.02 27.93
CA ARG A 145 -22.02 7.10 26.93
C ARG A 145 -21.56 7.80 25.67
N ILE A 146 -22.39 8.65 25.06
CA ILE A 146 -22.02 9.38 23.84
C ILE A 146 -20.88 10.36 24.12
N GLY A 147 -20.90 11.02 25.28
CA GLY A 147 -19.85 11.95 25.71
C GLY A 147 -18.50 11.29 25.97
N SER A 148 -18.45 9.98 26.23
CA SER A 148 -17.19 9.23 26.32
C SER A 148 -16.46 9.09 24.98
N PHE A 149 -17.14 9.32 23.85
CA PHE A 149 -16.55 9.25 22.52
C PHE A 149 -16.21 10.64 21.97
N ASP A 150 -14.94 10.86 21.66
CA ASP A 150 -14.50 12.00 20.86
C ASP A 150 -14.81 11.74 19.38
N LEU A 151 -16.07 11.96 18.99
CA LEU A 151 -16.57 11.74 17.63
C LEU A 151 -15.82 12.56 16.58
N TYR A 152 -15.29 13.72 16.97
CA TYR A 152 -14.42 14.53 16.13
C TYR A 152 -13.03 13.90 15.97
N GLY A 153 -12.45 13.37 17.05
CA GLY A 153 -11.12 12.78 17.08
C GLY A 153 -10.97 11.38 16.46
N ILE A 154 -12.06 10.69 16.10
CA ILE A 154 -12.00 9.35 15.48
C ILE A 154 -11.16 9.40 14.20
N SER A 155 -10.00 8.74 14.23
CA SER A 155 -8.99 8.70 13.17
C SER A 155 -9.20 7.55 12.16
N SER A 156 -10.02 6.57 12.51
CA SER A 156 -10.37 5.43 11.67
C SER A 156 -11.17 5.89 10.45
N PRO A 157 -10.98 5.26 9.27
CA PRO A 157 -11.80 5.53 8.10
C PRO A 157 -13.28 5.40 8.45
N ILE A 158 -14.05 6.40 8.06
CA ILE A 158 -15.49 6.41 8.29
C ILE A 158 -16.09 5.28 7.48
N LYS A 159 -16.54 4.23 8.16
CA LYS A 159 -17.20 3.08 7.53
C LYS A 159 -18.68 3.32 7.24
N HIS A 160 -19.26 4.44 7.67
CA HIS A 160 -20.69 4.74 7.48
C HIS A 160 -20.90 6.00 6.62
N ASP A 161 -21.79 5.91 5.62
CA ASP A 161 -22.16 7.01 4.72
C ASP A 161 -22.60 8.30 5.43
N LYS A 162 -23.00 8.21 6.71
CA LYS A 162 -23.47 9.35 7.50
C LYS A 162 -22.38 10.37 7.85
N TYR A 163 -21.10 10.00 7.82
CA TYR A 163 -20.01 10.97 8.02
C TYR A 163 -19.26 11.31 6.72
N PHE A 164 -19.89 11.01 5.58
CA PHE A 164 -19.32 11.19 4.25
C PHE A 164 -19.79 12.50 3.61
N TYR A 165 -19.22 13.62 4.07
CA TYR A 165 -19.65 14.98 3.68
C TYR A 165 -19.03 15.46 2.38
N GLY A 166 -19.84 16.03 1.48
CA GLY A 166 -19.37 16.67 0.24
C GLY A 166 -18.80 15.76 -0.84
N ARG A 167 -18.77 14.45 -0.61
CA ARG A 167 -18.19 13.47 -1.53
C ARG A 167 -19.22 12.65 -2.30
N ASP A 168 -20.52 12.83 -2.03
CA ASP A 168 -21.58 12.00 -2.62
C ASP A 168 -21.64 12.11 -4.15
N LYS A 169 -21.56 13.33 -4.70
CA LYS A 169 -21.54 13.56 -6.15
C LYS A 169 -20.39 12.81 -6.84
N LEU A 170 -19.19 12.86 -6.27
CA LEU A 170 -18.01 12.16 -6.77
C LEU A 170 -18.22 10.64 -6.75
N VAL A 171 -18.71 10.10 -5.64
CA VAL A 171 -19.00 8.67 -5.52
C VAL A 171 -20.04 8.23 -6.53
N GLN A 172 -21.11 9.02 -6.73
CA GLN A 172 -22.14 8.70 -7.72
C GLN A 172 -21.58 8.72 -9.16
N GLU A 173 -20.73 9.69 -9.50
CA GLU A 173 -20.07 9.73 -10.81
C GLU A 173 -19.20 8.47 -11.02
N ILE A 174 -18.36 8.11 -10.06
CA ILE A 174 -17.51 6.91 -10.17
C ILE A 174 -18.36 5.64 -10.27
N ILE A 175 -19.45 5.54 -9.50
CA ILE A 175 -20.40 4.42 -9.62
C ILE A 175 -20.97 4.33 -11.03
N GLN A 176 -21.37 5.45 -11.65
CA GLN A 176 -21.89 5.45 -13.02
C GLN A 176 -20.83 5.05 -14.04
N ARG A 177 -19.58 5.50 -13.86
CA ARG A 177 -18.45 5.10 -14.71
C ARG A 177 -18.20 3.60 -14.64
N VAL A 178 -18.18 3.03 -13.44
CA VAL A 178 -18.03 1.58 -13.24
C VAL A 178 -19.22 0.84 -13.85
N THR A 179 -20.44 1.15 -13.41
CA THR A 179 -21.64 0.34 -13.70
C THR A 179 -22.22 0.52 -15.10
N SER A 180 -22.25 1.74 -15.63
CA SER A 180 -22.90 2.04 -16.90
C SER A 180 -21.92 2.16 -18.06
N ARG A 181 -20.70 2.65 -17.83
CA ARG A 181 -19.73 2.95 -18.89
C ARG A 181 -18.58 1.93 -18.98
N GLY A 182 -18.31 1.17 -17.92
CA GLY A 182 -17.16 0.27 -17.86
C GLY A 182 -15.82 1.01 -17.87
N GLU A 183 -15.78 2.22 -17.32
CA GLU A 183 -14.61 3.11 -17.37
C GLU A 183 -13.85 3.15 -16.05
N ASN A 184 -12.51 3.17 -16.12
CA ASN A 184 -11.67 3.29 -14.94
C ASN A 184 -11.64 4.73 -14.40
N SER A 185 -11.31 4.85 -13.12
CA SER A 185 -11.24 6.13 -12.40
C SER A 185 -10.03 6.17 -11.47
N GLY A 186 -9.55 7.37 -11.17
CA GLY A 186 -8.53 7.62 -10.16
C GLY A 186 -9.05 8.59 -9.10
N ILE A 187 -8.70 8.39 -7.83
CA ILE A 187 -9.05 9.25 -6.70
C ILE A 187 -7.77 9.75 -6.05
N PHE A 188 -7.48 11.03 -6.21
CA PHE A 188 -6.21 11.61 -5.79
C PHE A 188 -6.40 12.69 -4.74
N GLY A 189 -5.40 12.89 -3.90
CA GLY A 189 -5.41 13.89 -2.83
C GLY A 189 -4.52 13.48 -1.67
N LEU A 190 -4.16 14.45 -0.82
CA LEU A 190 -3.21 14.22 0.27
C LEU A 190 -3.66 13.18 1.29
N ARG A 191 -2.75 12.76 2.16
CA ARG A 191 -3.07 11.88 3.29
C ARG A 191 -4.14 12.54 4.17
N LYS A 192 -5.05 11.73 4.74
CA LYS A 192 -6.16 12.20 5.62
C LYS A 192 -7.24 13.08 4.95
N THR A 193 -7.28 13.18 3.62
CA THR A 193 -8.35 13.90 2.87
C THR A 193 -9.66 13.09 2.71
N GLY A 194 -9.63 11.79 2.96
CA GLY A 194 -10.79 10.90 2.94
C GLY A 194 -10.84 9.88 1.80
N LYS A 195 -9.73 9.64 1.07
CA LYS A 195 -9.63 8.66 -0.03
C LYS A 195 -10.15 7.27 0.34
N THR A 196 -9.60 6.68 1.39
CA THR A 196 -10.02 5.36 1.89
C THR A 196 -11.50 5.33 2.26
N SER A 197 -12.04 6.41 2.84
CA SER A 197 -13.49 6.52 3.12
C SER A 197 -14.34 6.52 1.85
N VAL A 198 -13.86 7.15 0.77
CA VAL A 198 -14.51 7.15 -0.56
C VAL A 198 -14.50 5.74 -1.14
N LEU A 199 -13.36 5.04 -1.06
CA LEU A 199 -13.23 3.67 -1.55
C LEU A 199 -14.17 2.69 -0.80
N PHE A 200 -14.29 2.82 0.53
CA PHE A 200 -15.26 2.03 1.30
C PHE A 200 -16.72 2.40 0.99
N ALA A 201 -17.02 3.65 0.67
CA ALA A 201 -18.35 4.02 0.17
C ALA A 201 -18.64 3.39 -1.20
N LEU A 202 -17.66 3.40 -2.11
CA LEU A 202 -17.77 2.73 -3.42
C LEU A 202 -18.00 1.23 -3.28
N GLN A 203 -17.20 0.54 -2.47
CA GLN A 203 -17.34 -0.89 -2.23
C GLN A 203 -18.75 -1.28 -1.80
N ARG A 204 -19.32 -0.55 -0.82
CA ARG A 204 -20.67 -0.82 -0.31
C ARG A 204 -21.76 -0.54 -1.34
N ARG A 205 -21.68 0.60 -2.05
CA ARG A 205 -22.73 1.00 -3.00
C ARG A 205 -22.69 0.21 -4.31
N LEU A 206 -21.52 -0.30 -4.70
CA LEU A 206 -21.36 -1.18 -5.85
C LEU A 206 -21.80 -2.62 -5.54
N HIS A 207 -21.61 -3.08 -4.30
CA HIS A 207 -22.12 -4.38 -3.86
C HIS A 207 -23.64 -4.52 -4.07
N ASP A 208 -24.41 -3.45 -3.81
CA ASP A 208 -25.85 -3.39 -4.05
C ASP A 208 -26.25 -3.44 -5.55
N LYS A 209 -25.27 -3.43 -6.48
CA LYS A 209 -25.46 -3.36 -7.94
C LYS A 209 -24.92 -4.56 -8.70
N ASN A 210 -24.79 -5.74 -8.07
CA ASN A 210 -24.27 -6.97 -8.70
C ASN A 210 -22.84 -6.82 -9.27
N VAL A 211 -22.03 -5.94 -8.66
CA VAL A 211 -20.61 -5.78 -8.97
C VAL A 211 -19.81 -6.49 -7.89
N LEU A 212 -18.89 -7.37 -8.29
CA LEU A 212 -17.93 -7.98 -7.37
C LEU A 212 -16.78 -6.99 -7.15
N VAL A 213 -16.61 -6.52 -5.92
CA VAL A 213 -15.63 -5.47 -5.60
C VAL A 213 -14.57 -5.98 -4.65
N GLU A 214 -13.30 -5.80 -5.02
CA GLU A 214 -12.16 -6.07 -4.14
C GLU A 214 -11.42 -4.80 -3.77
N TYR A 215 -11.15 -4.64 -2.47
CA TYR A 215 -10.32 -3.56 -1.94
C TYR A 215 -8.90 -4.08 -1.68
N MET A 216 -7.91 -3.31 -2.15
CA MET A 216 -6.50 -3.63 -2.08
C MET A 216 -5.73 -2.44 -1.51
N ASP A 217 -5.15 -2.63 -0.33
CA ASP A 217 -4.20 -1.70 0.26
C ASP A 217 -2.79 -2.02 -0.28
N CYS A 218 -2.31 -1.20 -1.22
CA CYS A 218 -0.99 -1.39 -1.82
C CYS A 218 0.15 -1.17 -0.82
N GLN A 219 -0.09 -0.54 0.34
CA GLN A 219 0.90 -0.46 1.42
C GLN A 219 1.15 -1.80 2.12
N SER A 220 0.26 -2.79 1.95
CA SER A 220 0.41 -4.10 2.57
C SER A 220 1.66 -4.84 2.04
N PRO A 221 2.52 -5.41 2.92
CA PRO A 221 3.68 -6.21 2.50
C PRO A 221 3.33 -7.38 1.58
N GLY A 222 2.15 -7.96 1.74
CA GLY A 222 1.66 -9.03 0.87
C GLY A 222 1.35 -8.54 -0.55
N LEU A 223 1.09 -7.25 -0.75
CA LEU A 223 0.82 -6.66 -2.07
C LEU A 223 2.08 -6.05 -2.66
N TYR A 224 2.67 -5.03 -2.02
CA TYR A 224 3.84 -4.38 -2.61
C TYR A 224 5.05 -5.31 -2.72
N GLY A 225 5.20 -6.31 -1.83
CA GLY A 225 6.31 -7.27 -1.91
C GLY A 225 6.10 -8.40 -2.91
N SER A 226 4.90 -8.53 -3.48
CA SER A 226 4.56 -9.58 -4.45
C SER A 226 5.00 -9.21 -5.86
N ARG A 227 5.58 -10.17 -6.59
CA ARG A 227 5.80 -10.03 -8.03
C ARG A 227 4.46 -9.96 -8.77
N TRP A 228 4.42 -9.40 -9.98
CA TRP A 228 3.16 -9.17 -10.70
C TRP A 228 2.28 -10.44 -10.85
N TRP A 229 2.87 -11.60 -11.14
CA TRP A 229 2.14 -12.86 -11.27
C TRP A 229 1.59 -13.38 -9.93
N GLN A 230 2.30 -13.12 -8.83
CA GLN A 230 1.85 -13.45 -7.48
C GLN A 230 0.70 -12.54 -7.06
N LEU A 231 0.76 -11.26 -7.39
CA LEU A 231 -0.33 -10.32 -7.12
C LEU A 231 -1.60 -10.72 -7.90
N LEU A 232 -1.48 -11.11 -9.16
CA LEU A 232 -2.64 -11.61 -9.93
C LEU A 232 -3.28 -12.84 -9.28
N ARG A 233 -2.46 -13.77 -8.74
CA ARG A 233 -2.95 -14.93 -7.99
C ARG A 233 -3.70 -14.52 -6.73
N GLU A 234 -3.13 -13.57 -5.98
CA GLU A 234 -3.74 -13.06 -4.76
C GLU A 234 -5.09 -12.39 -5.06
N ILE A 235 -5.17 -11.59 -6.13
CA ILE A 235 -6.43 -10.97 -6.59
C ILE A 235 -7.46 -12.04 -6.96
N ALA A 236 -7.06 -13.06 -7.73
CA ALA A 236 -7.94 -14.16 -8.11
C ALA A 236 -8.49 -14.92 -6.90
N SER A 237 -7.63 -15.22 -5.92
CA SER A 237 -7.98 -15.89 -4.67
C SER A 237 -8.98 -15.07 -3.84
N ARG A 238 -8.75 -13.74 -3.72
CA ARG A 238 -9.66 -12.82 -3.02
C ARG A 238 -11.03 -12.75 -3.71
N LEU A 239 -11.04 -12.60 -5.03
CA LEU A 239 -12.29 -12.62 -5.82
C LEU A 239 -13.07 -13.93 -5.62
N CYS A 240 -12.39 -15.08 -5.59
CA CYS A 240 -13.02 -16.39 -5.33
C CYS A 240 -13.58 -16.50 -3.90
N SER A 241 -12.91 -15.88 -2.93
CA SER A 241 -13.38 -15.85 -1.53
C SER A 241 -14.60 -14.93 -1.38
N SER A 242 -14.56 -13.74 -1.98
CA SER A 242 -15.65 -12.76 -1.90
C SER A 242 -16.89 -13.19 -2.68
N ILE A 243 -16.74 -13.90 -3.79
CA ILE A 243 -17.89 -14.47 -4.48
C ILE A 243 -18.58 -15.55 -3.63
N GLU A 244 -17.80 -16.37 -2.91
CA GLU A 244 -18.34 -17.36 -1.98
C GLU A 244 -19.05 -16.69 -0.81
N SER A 245 -18.46 -15.67 -0.19
CA SER A 245 -19.07 -14.98 0.96
C SER A 245 -20.31 -14.18 0.57
N ASN A 246 -20.25 -13.44 -0.54
CA ASN A 246 -21.27 -12.43 -0.87
C ASN A 246 -22.41 -13.02 -1.71
N PHE A 247 -22.14 -14.05 -2.52
CA PHE A 247 -23.11 -14.64 -3.44
C PHE A 247 -23.39 -16.12 -3.20
N SER A 248 -22.69 -16.75 -2.25
CA SER A 248 -22.77 -18.20 -1.95
C SER A 248 -22.45 -19.07 -3.17
N ILE A 249 -21.54 -18.61 -4.03
CA ILE A 249 -21.08 -19.33 -5.23
C ILE A 249 -19.64 -19.78 -5.00
N LYS A 250 -19.39 -21.09 -5.01
CA LYS A 250 -18.03 -21.63 -4.93
C LYS A 250 -17.36 -21.58 -6.30
N VAL A 251 -16.28 -20.83 -6.40
CA VAL A 251 -15.41 -20.79 -7.58
C VAL A 251 -14.05 -21.32 -7.17
N LYS A 252 -13.53 -22.28 -7.92
CA LYS A 252 -12.20 -22.82 -7.72
C LYS A 252 -11.27 -22.23 -8.75
N ASP A 253 -10.19 -21.59 -8.32
CA ASP A 253 -9.09 -21.22 -9.20
C ASP A 253 -8.09 -22.37 -9.28
N ASP A 254 -7.94 -22.93 -10.47
CA ASP A 254 -6.97 -23.97 -10.84
C ASP A 254 -5.88 -23.44 -11.78
N GLY A 255 -5.78 -22.12 -11.93
CA GLY A 255 -4.80 -21.44 -12.75
C GLY A 255 -3.37 -21.58 -12.25
N VAL A 256 -2.42 -21.54 -13.19
CA VAL A 256 -0.98 -21.50 -12.90
C VAL A 256 -0.51 -20.05 -12.99
N TYR A 257 0.03 -19.55 -11.89
CA TYR A 257 0.50 -18.17 -11.75
C TYR A 257 2.01 -18.10 -11.67
N ASP A 258 2.65 -18.29 -12.82
CA ASP A 258 4.06 -17.99 -13.06
C ASP A 258 4.18 -16.85 -14.10
N ARG A 259 5.40 -16.48 -14.46
CA ARG A 259 5.65 -15.35 -15.38
C ARG A 259 5.04 -15.55 -16.77
N GLU A 260 4.85 -16.78 -17.23
CA GLU A 260 4.38 -17.09 -18.59
C GLU A 260 2.86 -17.28 -18.63
N ASN A 261 2.29 -17.89 -17.59
CA ASN A 261 0.91 -18.36 -17.56
C ASN A 261 -0.04 -17.45 -16.78
N ALA A 262 0.45 -16.56 -15.91
CA ALA A 262 -0.40 -15.77 -15.01
C ALA A 262 -1.43 -14.90 -15.73
N SER A 263 -1.07 -14.31 -16.88
CA SER A 263 -2.00 -13.49 -17.68
C SER A 263 -3.20 -14.29 -18.17
N ASN A 264 -2.96 -15.48 -18.74
CA ASN A 264 -4.00 -16.37 -19.22
C ASN A 264 -4.84 -16.93 -18.08
N SER A 265 -4.20 -17.38 -16.99
CA SER A 265 -4.89 -17.86 -15.78
C SER A 265 -5.82 -16.79 -15.20
N PHE A 266 -5.33 -15.55 -15.08
CA PHE A 266 -6.13 -14.42 -14.59
C PHE A 266 -7.30 -14.10 -15.51
N ASN A 267 -7.11 -14.13 -16.82
CA ASN A 267 -8.18 -13.93 -17.78
C ASN A 267 -9.28 -15.01 -17.65
N HIS A 268 -8.88 -16.28 -17.55
CA HIS A 268 -9.82 -17.40 -17.42
C HIS A 268 -10.66 -17.31 -16.14
N ILE A 269 -10.05 -16.99 -15.00
CA ILE A 269 -10.80 -16.87 -13.75
C ILE A 269 -11.79 -15.70 -13.77
N ILE A 270 -11.42 -14.54 -14.35
CA ILE A 270 -12.33 -13.40 -14.49
C ILE A 270 -13.51 -13.75 -15.41
N LYS A 271 -13.26 -14.39 -16.57
CA LYS A 271 -14.33 -14.86 -17.46
C LYS A 271 -15.26 -15.85 -16.78
N ARG A 272 -14.71 -16.76 -15.96
CA ARG A 272 -15.50 -17.73 -15.18
C ARG A 272 -16.37 -17.04 -14.14
N ILE A 273 -15.84 -16.04 -13.43
CA ILE A 273 -16.61 -15.24 -12.46
C ILE A 273 -17.75 -14.50 -13.17
N LEU A 274 -17.50 -13.86 -14.31
CA LEU A 274 -18.51 -13.15 -15.10
C LEU A 274 -19.50 -14.08 -15.82
N GLY A 275 -19.24 -15.39 -15.85
CA GLY A 275 -20.18 -16.39 -16.36
C GLY A 275 -21.40 -16.58 -15.45
N TYR A 276 -21.33 -16.16 -14.19
CA TYR A 276 -22.46 -16.23 -13.26
C TYR A 276 -23.39 -15.03 -13.42
N GLN A 277 -24.69 -15.29 -13.64
CA GLN A 277 -25.68 -14.23 -13.87
C GLN A 277 -25.81 -13.19 -12.74
N LYS A 278 -25.45 -13.57 -11.50
CA LYS A 278 -25.46 -12.66 -10.35
C LYS A 278 -24.34 -11.62 -10.38
N ILE A 279 -23.39 -11.72 -11.30
CA ILE A 279 -22.21 -10.85 -11.37
C ILE A 279 -22.14 -10.25 -12.77
N GLN A 280 -22.34 -8.95 -12.84
CA GLN A 280 -22.31 -8.24 -14.12
C GLN A 280 -20.91 -7.69 -14.43
N GLN A 281 -20.17 -7.33 -13.38
CA GLN A 281 -18.86 -6.68 -13.49
C GLN A 281 -17.97 -7.01 -12.28
N VAL A 282 -16.67 -6.83 -12.46
CA VAL A 282 -15.64 -6.90 -11.42
C VAL A 282 -14.99 -5.52 -11.29
N CYS A 283 -14.89 -5.00 -10.08
CA CYS A 283 -14.23 -3.73 -9.77
C CYS A 283 -13.07 -3.94 -8.79
N LEU A 284 -11.88 -3.49 -9.16
CA LEU A 284 -10.67 -3.57 -8.34
C LEU A 284 -10.32 -2.18 -7.79
N LEU A 285 -10.33 -2.02 -6.47
CA LEU A 285 -10.00 -0.77 -5.79
C LEU A 285 -8.57 -0.85 -5.24
N PHE A 286 -7.64 -0.06 -5.78
CA PHE A 286 -6.25 0.02 -5.31
C PHE A 286 -6.03 1.29 -4.51
N ASP A 287 -5.81 1.19 -3.20
CA ASP A 287 -5.48 2.31 -2.31
C ASP A 287 -3.95 2.44 -2.16
N GLU A 288 -3.46 3.66 -1.94
CA GLU A 288 -2.02 4.01 -1.83
C GLU A 288 -1.18 3.47 -3.02
N ILE A 289 -1.64 3.74 -4.25
CA ILE A 289 -1.06 3.22 -5.51
C ILE A 289 0.44 3.51 -5.70
N GLU A 290 0.99 4.50 -4.98
CA GLU A 290 2.40 4.87 -4.95
C GLU A 290 3.32 3.68 -4.66
N PHE A 291 2.87 2.75 -3.81
CA PHE A 291 3.67 1.58 -3.42
C PHE A 291 3.93 0.59 -4.56
N ILE A 292 3.11 0.62 -5.61
CA ILE A 292 3.27 -0.23 -6.79
C ILE A 292 3.53 0.58 -8.07
N THR A 293 3.85 1.87 -7.96
CA THR A 293 4.10 2.76 -9.11
C THR A 293 5.62 2.95 -9.31
N PRO A 294 6.17 2.72 -10.52
CA PRO A 294 7.59 2.85 -10.82
C PRO A 294 8.14 4.24 -10.52
N GLY A 295 9.39 4.32 -10.07
CA GLY A 295 10.07 5.57 -9.77
C GLY A 295 9.51 6.36 -8.57
N VAL A 296 8.33 5.97 -8.07
CA VAL A 296 7.72 6.50 -6.86
C VAL A 296 8.01 5.56 -5.70
N SER A 297 7.82 4.24 -5.86
CA SER A 297 7.95 3.23 -4.80
C SER A 297 9.30 3.26 -4.03
N ASN A 298 9.25 3.04 -2.71
CA ASN A 298 10.42 2.98 -1.82
C ASN A 298 11.35 1.81 -2.17
N ASN A 299 12.56 1.75 -1.58
CA ASN A 299 13.52 0.65 -1.76
C ASN A 299 12.90 -0.76 -1.61
N LEU A 300 11.89 -0.91 -0.75
CA LEU A 300 11.18 -2.17 -0.52
C LEU A 300 10.26 -2.59 -1.69
N GLY A 301 9.81 -1.65 -2.52
CA GLY A 301 8.97 -1.87 -3.69
C GLY A 301 9.71 -1.73 -5.02
N GLN A 302 11.04 -1.60 -5.01
CA GLN A 302 11.86 -1.33 -6.21
C GLN A 302 11.61 -2.29 -7.38
N HIS A 303 11.24 -3.55 -7.12
CA HIS A 303 10.93 -4.50 -8.19
C HIS A 303 9.69 -4.11 -9.01
N TRP A 304 8.85 -3.19 -8.53
CA TRP A 304 7.73 -2.63 -9.30
C TRP A 304 8.16 -1.81 -10.50
N ASP A 305 9.41 -1.34 -10.55
CA ASP A 305 9.98 -0.76 -11.76
C ASP A 305 9.88 -1.74 -12.96
N ASP A 306 10.03 -3.05 -12.70
CA ASP A 306 9.88 -4.11 -13.71
C ASP A 306 8.49 -4.75 -13.73
N ASP A 307 7.81 -4.84 -12.58
CA ASP A 307 6.55 -5.59 -12.43
C ASP A 307 5.29 -4.77 -12.78
N PHE A 308 5.35 -3.43 -12.73
CA PHE A 308 4.20 -2.56 -13.02
C PHE A 308 3.64 -2.78 -14.41
N VAL A 309 4.52 -2.81 -15.42
CA VAL A 309 4.13 -2.91 -16.83
C VAL A 309 3.40 -4.22 -17.12
N PRO A 310 3.97 -5.42 -16.85
CA PRO A 310 3.29 -6.68 -17.13
C PRO A 310 2.01 -6.86 -16.30
N PHE A 311 1.98 -6.35 -15.06
CA PHE A 311 0.77 -6.35 -14.24
C PHE A 311 -0.38 -5.59 -14.93
N TRP A 312 -0.16 -4.32 -15.24
CA TRP A 312 -1.20 -3.46 -15.79
C TRP A 312 -1.54 -3.77 -17.24
N GLN A 313 -0.58 -4.27 -18.03
CA GLN A 313 -0.86 -4.82 -19.36
C GLN A 313 -1.82 -6.02 -19.27
N THR A 314 -1.63 -6.90 -18.29
CA THR A 314 -2.54 -8.02 -18.05
C THR A 314 -3.93 -7.53 -17.69
N VAL A 315 -4.06 -6.65 -16.69
CA VAL A 315 -5.36 -6.09 -16.26
C VAL A 315 -6.08 -5.41 -17.42
N ARG A 316 -5.37 -4.57 -18.19
CA ARG A 316 -5.90 -3.89 -19.37
C ARG A 316 -6.37 -4.87 -20.44
N SER A 317 -5.56 -5.87 -20.77
CA SER A 317 -5.87 -6.86 -21.81
C SER A 317 -7.12 -7.66 -21.46
N VAL A 318 -7.22 -8.11 -20.19
CA VAL A 318 -8.40 -8.81 -19.69
C VAL A 318 -9.64 -7.92 -19.74
N SER A 319 -9.53 -6.65 -19.32
CA SER A 319 -10.64 -5.68 -19.39
C SER A 319 -11.16 -5.51 -20.83
N GLN A 320 -10.27 -5.37 -21.81
CA GLN A 320 -10.62 -5.23 -23.22
C GLN A 320 -11.30 -6.48 -23.78
N GLU A 321 -10.78 -7.67 -23.47
CA GLU A 321 -11.35 -8.94 -23.97
C GLU A 321 -12.77 -9.23 -23.45
N ILE A 322 -13.12 -8.71 -22.28
CA ILE A 322 -14.42 -8.95 -21.64
C ILE A 322 -15.37 -7.75 -21.78
N ASN A 323 -15.17 -6.90 -22.79
CA ASN A 323 -15.98 -5.71 -23.07
C ASN A 323 -16.08 -4.76 -21.86
N SER A 324 -14.94 -4.45 -21.25
CA SER A 324 -14.82 -3.49 -20.13
C SER A 324 -15.62 -3.86 -18.88
N LYS A 325 -15.84 -5.14 -18.64
CA LYS A 325 -16.48 -5.66 -17.41
C LYS A 325 -15.52 -5.83 -16.23
N LEU A 326 -14.22 -5.70 -16.46
CA LEU A 326 -13.20 -5.56 -15.41
C LEU A 326 -12.76 -4.11 -15.39
N VAL A 327 -13.02 -3.43 -14.28
CA VAL A 327 -12.75 -2.01 -14.09
C VAL A 327 -11.87 -1.85 -12.87
N PHE A 328 -10.99 -0.86 -12.86
CA PHE A 328 -10.21 -0.52 -11.68
C PHE A 328 -10.44 0.92 -11.24
N VAL A 329 -10.28 1.15 -9.94
CA VAL A 329 -10.18 2.48 -9.35
C VAL A 329 -8.87 2.57 -8.59
N THR A 330 -7.98 3.47 -8.99
CA THR A 330 -6.76 3.74 -8.23
C THR A 330 -6.99 4.90 -7.27
N ALA A 331 -6.37 4.86 -6.10
CA ALA A 331 -6.33 5.97 -5.18
C ALA A 331 -4.90 6.21 -4.70
N GLY A 332 -4.53 7.48 -4.62
CA GLY A 332 -3.17 7.91 -4.29
C GLY A 332 -3.12 9.37 -3.91
N VAL A 333 -1.93 9.88 -3.67
CA VAL A 333 -1.65 11.29 -3.48
C VAL A 333 -1.71 12.03 -4.81
N ASN A 334 -0.99 11.54 -5.83
CA ASN A 334 -0.83 12.19 -7.12
C ASN A 334 -1.29 11.25 -8.25
N PRO A 335 -1.93 11.76 -9.32
CA PRO A 335 -2.30 10.96 -10.49
C PRO A 335 -1.13 10.51 -11.38
N SER A 336 0.14 10.65 -10.96
CA SER A 336 1.30 10.26 -11.77
C SER A 336 1.20 8.83 -12.35
N SER A 337 0.60 7.90 -11.60
CA SER A 337 0.31 6.52 -12.06
C SER A 337 -0.52 6.43 -13.34
N VAL A 338 -1.39 7.41 -13.62
CA VAL A 338 -2.33 7.41 -14.76
C VAL A 338 -2.11 8.59 -15.73
N GLU A 339 -1.42 9.65 -15.31
CA GLU A 339 -1.12 10.84 -16.12
C GLU A 339 0.29 10.82 -16.73
N GLN A 340 1.25 10.05 -16.20
CA GLN A 340 2.56 9.95 -16.85
C GLN A 340 2.50 9.03 -18.06
N SER A 341 2.99 9.50 -19.20
CA SER A 341 3.01 8.71 -20.44
C SER A 341 4.03 7.56 -20.40
N HIS A 342 5.11 7.74 -19.65
CA HIS A 342 6.22 6.80 -19.55
C HIS A 342 6.75 6.74 -18.13
N PHE A 343 7.17 5.55 -17.73
CA PHE A 343 8.02 5.34 -16.56
C PHE A 343 9.38 4.86 -17.05
N LEU A 344 10.45 5.59 -16.67
CA LEU A 344 11.80 5.38 -17.20
C LEU A 344 11.84 5.49 -18.73
N LYS A 345 11.87 4.35 -19.45
CA LYS A 345 11.84 4.26 -20.91
C LYS A 345 10.70 3.38 -21.44
N VAL A 346 9.78 2.97 -20.57
CA VAL A 346 8.67 2.07 -20.92
C VAL A 346 7.36 2.83 -20.87
N GLN A 347 6.49 2.60 -21.85
CA GLN A 347 5.18 3.22 -21.92
C GLN A 347 4.31 2.77 -20.75
N ASN A 348 3.62 3.72 -20.11
CA ASN A 348 2.68 3.41 -19.04
C ASN A 348 1.41 2.73 -19.62
N PRO A 349 1.10 1.48 -19.24
CA PRO A 349 -0.05 0.76 -19.79
C PRO A 349 -1.41 1.37 -19.43
N ILE A 350 -1.48 2.14 -18.33
CA ILE A 350 -2.70 2.79 -17.83
C ILE A 350 -2.72 4.31 -18.07
N PHE A 351 -1.80 4.83 -18.87
CA PHE A 351 -1.81 6.23 -19.28
C PHE A 351 -3.16 6.60 -19.91
N GLN A 352 -3.82 7.61 -19.33
CA GLN A 352 -5.14 8.11 -19.72
C GLN A 352 -6.27 7.06 -19.74
N LEU A 353 -6.07 5.87 -19.14
CA LEU A 353 -7.12 4.85 -19.05
C LEU A 353 -8.09 5.10 -17.89
N ALA A 354 -7.69 5.91 -16.91
CA ALA A 354 -8.48 6.28 -15.75
C ALA A 354 -8.57 7.81 -15.64
N ILE A 355 -9.78 8.33 -15.45
CA ILE A 355 -9.96 9.78 -15.24
C ILE A 355 -9.59 10.13 -13.79
N PRO A 356 -8.66 11.07 -13.56
CA PRO A 356 -8.26 11.49 -12.23
C PRO A 356 -9.27 12.46 -11.61
N TYR A 357 -9.80 12.10 -10.45
CA TYR A 357 -10.65 12.96 -9.63
C TYR A 357 -9.89 13.35 -8.36
N TYR A 358 -9.90 14.64 -8.03
CA TYR A 358 -9.24 15.13 -6.83
C TYR A 358 -10.22 15.28 -5.69
N LEU A 359 -9.80 14.88 -4.50
CA LEU A 359 -10.52 15.16 -3.27
C LEU A 359 -10.25 16.58 -2.81
N GLU A 360 -10.97 17.51 -3.42
CA GLU A 360 -10.94 18.93 -3.08
C GLU A 360 -11.26 19.17 -1.59
N PRO A 361 -10.77 20.27 -0.99
CA PRO A 361 -11.17 20.66 0.35
C PRO A 361 -12.67 20.90 0.46
N LEU A 362 -13.22 20.71 1.66
CA LEU A 362 -14.63 20.97 1.90
C LEU A 362 -14.94 22.46 1.73
N SER A 363 -16.08 22.74 1.12
CA SER A 363 -16.70 24.06 1.14
C SER A 363 -17.21 24.39 2.55
N LYS A 364 -17.52 25.66 2.79
CA LYS A 364 -18.16 26.11 4.04
C LYS A 364 -19.42 25.32 4.37
N ASP A 365 -20.26 25.04 3.38
CA ASP A 365 -21.53 24.33 3.58
C ASP A 365 -21.30 22.90 4.08
N PHE A 366 -20.32 22.19 3.50
CA PHE A 366 -19.97 20.83 3.95
C PHE A 366 -19.25 20.82 5.30
N ILE A 367 -18.45 21.86 5.61
CA ILE A 367 -17.89 22.03 6.96
C ILE A 367 -19.01 22.24 7.97
N ARG A 368 -19.98 23.11 7.66
CA ARG A 368 -21.15 23.38 8.49
C ARG A 368 -21.95 22.11 8.72
N GLU A 369 -22.23 21.34 7.67
CA GLU A 369 -22.94 20.06 7.79
C GLU A 369 -22.18 19.07 8.69
N MET A 370 -20.88 18.89 8.46
CA MET A 370 -20.02 17.98 9.22
C MET A 370 -19.95 18.34 10.70
N VAL A 371 -19.56 19.59 10.98
CA VAL A 371 -19.37 20.09 12.35
C VAL A 371 -20.71 20.12 13.08
N ARG A 372 -21.79 20.58 12.45
CA ARG A 372 -23.09 20.59 13.11
C ARG A 372 -23.61 19.18 13.39
N THR A 373 -23.40 18.23 12.49
CA THR A 373 -23.88 16.85 12.66
C THR A 373 -23.12 16.15 13.80
N ILE A 374 -21.79 16.23 13.81
CA ILE A 374 -20.97 15.64 14.88
C ILE A 374 -21.20 16.36 16.21
N GLY A 375 -21.25 17.69 16.19
CA GLY A 375 -21.51 18.54 17.35
C GLY A 375 -22.80 18.19 18.06
N LYS A 376 -23.90 17.97 17.33
CA LYS A 376 -25.19 17.58 17.91
C LYS A 376 -25.11 16.28 18.71
N TYR A 377 -24.41 15.26 18.20
CA TYR A 377 -24.20 14.02 18.96
C TYR A 377 -23.41 14.29 20.24
N SER A 378 -22.37 15.11 20.16
CA SER A 378 -21.52 15.45 21.30
C SER A 378 -22.13 16.51 22.25
N GLY A 379 -23.30 17.08 21.94
CA GLY A 379 -23.94 18.11 22.76
C GLY A 379 -23.43 19.53 22.58
N PHE A 380 -22.87 19.85 21.42
CA PHE A 380 -22.34 21.15 21.07
C PHE A 380 -23.09 21.77 19.89
N THR A 381 -23.32 23.08 19.98
CA THR A 381 -23.86 23.91 18.91
C THR A 381 -22.89 25.03 18.60
N TYR A 382 -22.80 25.47 17.35
CA TYR A 382 -21.83 26.46 16.90
C TYR A 382 -22.52 27.67 16.30
N ASP A 383 -21.90 28.83 16.45
CA ASP A 383 -22.28 30.03 15.74
C ASP A 383 -21.93 29.94 14.25
N GLU A 384 -22.67 30.67 13.41
CA GLU A 384 -22.51 30.57 11.96
C GLU A 384 -21.16 31.11 11.46
N ASP A 385 -20.57 32.06 12.17
CA ASP A 385 -19.25 32.61 11.92
C ASP A 385 -18.13 31.58 12.18
N CYS A 386 -18.34 30.61 13.07
CA CYS A 386 -17.39 29.54 13.36
C CYS A 386 -17.06 28.73 12.11
N TYR A 387 -18.04 28.47 11.23
CA TYR A 387 -17.80 27.67 10.02
C TYR A 387 -16.91 28.41 9.01
N GLU A 388 -17.05 29.74 8.93
CA GLU A 388 -16.17 30.59 8.12
C GLU A 388 -14.75 30.60 8.71
N PHE A 389 -14.64 30.79 10.02
CA PHE A 389 -13.37 30.74 10.74
C PHE A 389 -12.65 29.40 10.51
N LEU A 390 -13.35 28.27 10.67
CA LEU A 390 -12.80 26.93 10.47
C LEU A 390 -12.33 26.70 9.02
N LYS A 391 -13.08 27.20 8.03
CA LYS A 391 -12.68 27.11 6.62
C LYS A 391 -11.41 27.92 6.37
N SER A 392 -11.35 29.16 6.86
CA SER A 392 -10.23 30.08 6.69
C SER A 392 -8.96 29.60 7.40
N ALA A 393 -9.07 29.08 8.63
CA ALA A 393 -7.92 28.62 9.40
C ALA A 393 -7.32 27.30 8.88
N TYR A 394 -8.17 26.36 8.44
CA TYR A 394 -7.79 24.98 8.16
C TYR A 394 -7.99 24.55 6.70
N GLY A 395 -8.21 25.51 5.78
CA GLY A 395 -8.32 25.28 4.34
C GLY A 395 -9.51 24.42 3.91
N GLY A 396 -10.37 23.98 4.83
CA GLY A 396 -11.42 22.98 4.59
C GLY A 396 -10.92 21.54 4.57
N HIS A 397 -9.74 21.26 5.14
CA HIS A 397 -9.27 19.89 5.34
C HIS A 397 -10.12 19.19 6.43
N PRO A 398 -10.90 18.13 6.10
CA PRO A 398 -11.86 17.54 7.04
C PRO A 398 -11.26 17.11 8.37
N TYR A 399 -10.08 16.47 8.33
CA TYR A 399 -9.42 15.96 9.52
C TYR A 399 -8.93 17.07 10.46
N LEU A 400 -8.32 18.14 9.92
CA LEU A 400 -7.80 19.27 10.72
C LEU A 400 -8.96 20.04 11.37
N VAL A 401 -10.03 20.31 10.62
CA VAL A 401 -11.25 20.94 11.13
C VAL A 401 -11.84 20.14 12.30
N ARG A 402 -11.95 18.81 12.13
CA ARG A 402 -12.45 17.93 13.19
C ARG A 402 -11.55 17.97 14.42
N LEU A 403 -10.22 17.90 14.26
CA LEU A 403 -9.29 17.95 15.40
C LEU A 403 -9.33 19.29 16.14
N ALA A 404 -9.49 20.41 15.43
CA ALA A 404 -9.70 21.70 16.06
C ALA A 404 -10.97 21.72 16.91
N CYS A 405 -12.09 21.22 16.37
CA CYS A 405 -13.35 21.10 17.11
C CYS A 405 -13.23 20.18 18.34
N SER A 406 -12.52 19.05 18.18
CA SER A 406 -12.25 18.11 19.27
C SER A 406 -11.49 18.76 20.42
N GLU A 407 -10.47 19.57 20.12
CA GLU A 407 -9.67 20.24 21.15
C GLU A 407 -10.47 21.29 21.92
N VAL A 408 -11.28 22.08 21.22
CA VAL A 408 -12.17 23.07 21.86
C VAL A 408 -13.19 22.37 22.75
N ILE A 409 -13.83 21.30 22.27
CA ILE A 409 -14.81 20.54 23.06
C ILE A 409 -14.18 19.95 24.31
N ARG A 410 -12.98 19.38 24.21
CA ARG A 410 -12.26 18.83 25.36
C ARG A 410 -12.00 19.89 26.43
N SER A 411 -11.75 21.13 26.03
CA SER A 411 -11.55 22.26 26.97
C SER A 411 -12.82 22.64 27.75
N LYS A 412 -14.02 22.28 27.26
CA LYS A 412 -15.31 22.60 27.90
C LYS A 412 -15.74 21.63 29.00
N GLY A 413 -15.04 20.50 29.16
CA GLY A 413 -15.32 19.53 30.22
C GLY A 413 -16.63 18.76 30.03
N VAL A 414 -17.30 18.43 31.14
CA VAL A 414 -18.51 17.59 31.14
C VAL A 414 -19.69 18.36 30.53
N VAL A 415 -20.31 17.77 29.51
CA VAL A 415 -21.48 18.36 28.86
C VAL A 415 -22.73 18.07 29.70
N PRO A 416 -23.57 19.10 30.00
CA PRO A 416 -24.83 18.90 30.69
C PRO A 416 -25.74 17.87 30.00
N THR A 417 -26.56 17.15 30.78
CA THR A 417 -27.44 16.09 30.28
C THR A 417 -28.67 16.61 29.52
N ASP A 418 -29.06 17.86 29.78
CA ASP A 418 -30.33 18.47 29.36
C ASP A 418 -30.17 19.60 28.35
N ARG A 419 -28.97 20.19 28.23
CA ARG A 419 -28.69 21.32 27.31
C ARG A 419 -27.40 21.13 26.54
N THR A 420 -27.31 21.83 25.41
CA THR A 420 -26.08 21.92 24.61
C THR A 420 -25.19 23.05 25.07
N ILE A 421 -23.90 22.96 24.76
CA ILE A 421 -22.94 24.04 24.94
C ILE A 421 -22.78 24.77 23.61
N ARG A 422 -22.98 26.08 23.62
CA ARG A 422 -22.79 26.94 22.45
C ARG A 422 -21.31 27.36 22.35
N LEU A 423 -20.71 27.15 21.19
CA LEU A 423 -19.32 27.47 20.88
C LEU A 423 -19.26 28.67 19.92
N THR A 424 -18.33 29.56 20.20
CA THR A 424 -18.08 30.79 19.42
C THR A 424 -16.67 30.81 18.85
N VAL A 425 -16.36 31.77 17.97
CA VAL A 425 -15.01 31.95 17.42
C VAL A 425 -13.97 32.21 18.53
N ASP A 426 -14.34 32.98 19.57
CA ASP A 426 -13.50 33.27 20.73
C ASP A 426 -13.04 32.00 21.47
N ASP A 427 -13.86 30.93 21.48
CA ASP A 427 -13.46 29.65 22.06
C ASP A 427 -12.32 28.98 21.27
N PHE A 428 -12.35 29.09 19.94
CA PHE A 428 -11.27 28.58 19.09
C PHE A 428 -10.01 29.43 19.21
N GLU A 429 -10.15 30.76 19.31
CA GLU A 429 -9.02 31.68 19.50
C GLU A 429 -8.31 31.42 20.83
N LYS A 430 -9.06 31.25 21.93
CA LYS A 430 -8.49 30.89 23.25
C LYS A 430 -7.78 29.54 23.24
N ALA A 431 -8.27 28.58 22.48
CA ALA A 431 -7.69 27.24 22.36
C ALA A 431 -6.59 27.13 21.28
N GLN A 432 -6.25 28.21 20.57
CA GLN A 432 -5.39 28.18 19.39
C GLN A 432 -4.05 27.49 19.62
N ASN A 433 -3.40 27.75 20.77
CA ASN A 433 -2.10 27.14 21.09
C ASN A 433 -2.22 25.62 21.27
N SER A 434 -3.24 25.15 21.99
CA SER A 434 -3.51 23.71 22.17
C SER A 434 -3.87 23.05 20.84
N ILE A 435 -4.67 23.72 20.01
CA ILE A 435 -5.01 23.24 18.66
C ILE A 435 -3.73 23.11 17.84
N ARG A 436 -2.88 24.15 17.77
CA ARG A 436 -1.62 24.11 17.01
C ARG A 436 -0.71 22.97 17.44
N GLN A 437 -0.58 22.74 18.75
CA GLN A 437 0.18 21.59 19.28
C GLN A 437 -0.42 20.26 18.83
N ARG A 438 -1.75 20.11 18.91
CA ARG A 438 -2.45 18.90 18.46
C ARG A 438 -2.38 18.67 16.95
N LEU A 439 -2.35 19.73 16.14
CA LEU A 439 -2.27 19.66 14.67
C LEU A 439 -0.85 19.39 14.15
N SER A 440 0.20 19.57 14.96
CA SER A 440 1.60 19.38 14.54
C SER A 440 1.86 18.01 13.90
N ARG A 441 1.45 16.92 14.54
CA ARG A 441 1.61 15.56 14.03
C ARG A 441 0.72 15.27 12.79
N PRO A 442 -0.58 15.60 12.78
CA PRO A 442 -1.41 15.53 11.58
C PRO A 442 -0.82 16.27 10.37
N ILE A 443 -0.24 17.46 10.57
CA ILE A 443 0.42 18.23 9.50
C ILE A 443 1.64 17.48 8.97
N LYS A 444 2.48 16.93 9.87
CA LYS A 444 3.59 16.05 9.48
C LYS A 444 3.10 14.87 8.65
N ASP A 445 2.03 14.20 9.08
CA ASP A 445 1.45 13.05 8.36
C ASP A 445 0.91 13.45 6.97
N ILE A 446 0.29 14.63 6.83
CA ILE A 446 -0.19 15.16 5.54
C ILE A 446 1.00 15.42 4.59
N LEU A 447 2.08 16.00 5.11
CA LEU A 447 3.28 16.34 4.34
C LEU A 447 4.18 15.14 4.07
N LEU A 448 4.10 14.07 4.87
CA LEU A 448 4.94 12.88 4.76
C LEU A 448 4.91 12.30 3.34
N SER A 449 3.73 12.22 2.74
CA SER A 449 3.57 11.70 1.37
C SER A 449 4.27 12.59 0.33
N LEU A 450 4.31 13.90 0.54
CA LEU A 450 5.04 14.79 -0.36
C LEU A 450 6.55 14.63 -0.16
N VAL A 451 7.03 14.56 1.08
CA VAL A 451 8.47 14.36 1.36
C VAL A 451 8.97 13.04 0.76
N TRP A 452 8.21 11.96 0.89
CA TRP A 452 8.60 10.64 0.37
C TRP A 452 8.40 10.49 -1.13
N TRP A 453 7.21 10.81 -1.64
CA TRP A 453 6.81 10.44 -3.00
C TRP A 453 6.99 11.57 -4.00
N TYR A 454 6.89 12.82 -3.55
CA TYR A 454 6.89 14.01 -4.42
C TYR A 454 7.78 15.13 -3.84
N PRO A 455 9.09 14.89 -3.67
CA PRO A 455 9.96 15.81 -2.96
C PRO A 455 10.11 17.16 -3.66
N ASP A 456 10.05 17.19 -4.99
CA ASP A 456 10.04 18.43 -5.78
C ASP A 456 8.82 19.29 -5.42
N GLU A 457 7.68 18.63 -5.20
CA GLU A 457 6.47 19.32 -4.79
C GLU A 457 6.61 19.90 -3.37
N TYR A 458 7.21 19.14 -2.46
CA TYR A 458 7.53 19.63 -1.13
C TYR A 458 8.51 20.81 -1.14
N GLU A 459 9.51 20.80 -2.03
CA GLU A 459 10.46 21.91 -2.20
C GLU A 459 9.78 23.21 -2.65
N LEU A 460 8.83 23.12 -3.59
CA LEU A 460 8.03 24.28 -3.99
C LEU A 460 7.20 24.85 -2.83
N LEU A 461 6.68 24.01 -1.93
CA LEU A 461 5.99 24.47 -0.73
C LEU A 461 6.94 25.20 0.24
N LEU A 462 8.20 24.76 0.37
CA LEU A 462 9.20 25.45 1.18
C LEU A 462 9.53 26.84 0.60
N ILE A 463 9.76 26.92 -0.72
CA ILE A 463 10.05 28.18 -1.41
C ILE A 463 8.86 29.16 -1.26
N LEU A 464 7.64 28.65 -1.41
CA LEU A 464 6.43 29.44 -1.21
C LEU A 464 6.29 29.92 0.24
N ALA A 465 6.63 29.07 1.22
CA ALA A 465 6.58 29.44 2.64
C ALA A 465 7.61 30.52 2.99
N ASP A 466 8.77 30.53 2.33
CA ASP A 466 9.82 31.55 2.47
C ASP A 466 9.43 32.90 1.84
N GLY A 467 8.40 32.92 0.99
CA GLY A 467 7.78 34.12 0.44
C GLY A 467 8.14 34.41 -1.02
N ASP A 468 8.83 33.52 -1.71
CA ASP A 468 9.13 33.67 -3.14
C ASP A 468 7.98 33.17 -4.03
N THR A 469 6.82 33.82 -3.89
CA THR A 469 5.61 33.49 -4.65
C THR A 469 5.81 33.71 -6.15
N ASN A 470 6.65 34.67 -6.55
CA ASN A 470 6.90 34.98 -7.96
C ASN A 470 7.63 33.85 -8.68
N PHE A 471 8.68 33.29 -8.06
CA PHE A 471 9.38 32.12 -8.61
C PHE A 471 8.44 30.93 -8.76
N VAL A 472 7.64 30.64 -7.73
CA VAL A 472 6.69 29.52 -7.79
C VAL A 472 5.70 29.75 -8.91
N LEU A 473 5.07 30.93 -9.00
CA LEU A 473 4.12 31.24 -10.07
C LEU A 473 4.74 31.20 -11.48
N SER A 474 6.01 31.59 -11.66
CA SER A 474 6.70 31.49 -12.95
C SER A 474 7.03 30.04 -13.30
N TYR A 475 7.59 29.28 -12.36
CA TYR A 475 7.86 27.84 -12.52
C TYR A 475 6.58 27.08 -12.88
N LEU A 476 5.47 27.43 -12.23
CA LEU A 476 4.16 26.85 -12.50
C LEU A 476 3.67 27.15 -13.93
N LYS A 477 3.89 28.36 -14.45
CA LYS A 477 3.52 28.69 -15.85
C LYS A 477 4.32 27.92 -16.89
N GLU A 478 5.59 27.60 -16.59
CA GLU A 478 6.49 26.90 -17.52
C GLU A 478 6.25 25.39 -17.60
N SER A 479 5.67 24.78 -16.56
CA SER A 479 5.42 23.33 -16.48
C SER A 479 3.96 22.97 -16.17
N PRO A 480 2.97 23.38 -16.99
CA PRO A 480 1.54 23.31 -16.67
C PRO A 480 1.03 21.92 -16.25
N GLU A 481 1.65 20.83 -16.72
CA GLU A 481 1.29 19.46 -16.35
C GLU A 481 1.68 19.08 -14.91
N LYS A 482 2.81 19.60 -14.38
CA LYS A 482 3.22 19.43 -12.97
C LYS A 482 2.51 20.42 -12.04
N THR A 483 2.03 21.52 -12.60
CA THR A 483 1.65 22.75 -11.91
C THR A 483 0.33 22.72 -11.14
N VAL A 484 -0.63 21.89 -11.55
CA VAL A 484 -2.02 22.06 -11.06
C VAL A 484 -2.27 21.38 -9.71
N GLN A 485 -1.26 20.76 -9.10
CA GLN A 485 -1.50 19.77 -8.06
C GLN A 485 -1.66 20.33 -6.64
N PHE A 486 -0.87 21.33 -6.22
CA PHE A 486 -1.01 21.94 -4.88
C PHE A 486 -2.35 22.61 -4.62
N VAL A 487 -2.84 23.26 -5.68
CA VAL A 487 -4.12 23.92 -5.74
C VAL A 487 -5.23 22.88 -5.57
N LYS A 488 -5.16 21.79 -6.35
CA LYS A 488 -6.09 20.66 -6.25
C LYS A 488 -6.01 19.93 -4.90
N TYR A 489 -4.85 19.92 -4.24
CA TYR A 489 -4.68 19.41 -2.88
C TYR A 489 -5.27 20.33 -1.82
N GLY A 490 -5.52 21.60 -2.15
CA GLY A 490 -6.06 22.60 -1.24
C GLY A 490 -5.08 23.09 -0.18
N LEU A 491 -3.78 23.01 -0.47
CA LEU A 491 -2.74 23.59 0.39
C LEU A 491 -2.56 25.08 0.14
N VAL A 492 -2.85 25.51 -1.08
CA VAL A 492 -2.63 26.87 -1.60
C VAL A 492 -3.90 27.31 -2.34
N HIS A 493 -4.26 28.58 -2.25
CA HIS A 493 -5.35 29.19 -3.00
C HIS A 493 -4.97 29.41 -4.47
N ASP A 494 -5.87 29.05 -5.39
CA ASP A 494 -5.75 29.15 -6.85
C ASP A 494 -5.32 30.55 -7.33
N ASP A 495 -5.81 31.58 -6.63
CA ASP A 495 -5.81 32.95 -7.16
C ASP A 495 -4.49 33.69 -6.92
N ASN A 496 -3.83 33.42 -5.79
CA ASN A 496 -2.83 34.33 -5.21
C ASN A 496 -1.56 33.64 -4.68
N GLY A 497 -1.46 32.31 -4.74
CA GLY A 497 -0.30 31.59 -4.17
C GLY A 497 -0.22 31.65 -2.64
N ASN A 498 -1.30 32.06 -1.96
CA ASN A 498 -1.36 32.09 -0.50
C ASN A 498 -1.72 30.72 0.05
N PHE A 499 -1.13 30.34 1.19
CA PHE A 499 -1.47 29.10 1.88
C PHE A 499 -2.91 29.12 2.37
N ALA A 500 -3.64 28.04 2.09
CA ALA A 500 -5.01 27.84 2.55
C ALA A 500 -5.09 27.36 4.02
N ILE A 501 -3.98 26.87 4.57
CA ILE A 501 -3.90 26.36 5.95
C ILE A 501 -2.84 27.19 6.70
N LYS A 502 -3.27 27.96 7.69
CA LYS A 502 -2.38 28.87 8.43
C LYS A 502 -1.29 28.13 9.21
N ASP A 503 -1.67 27.09 9.96
CA ASP A 503 -0.72 26.30 10.77
C ASP A 503 0.29 25.53 9.91
N LEU A 504 -0.06 25.21 8.66
CA LEU A 504 0.85 24.57 7.71
C LEU A 504 1.97 25.51 7.28
N LEU A 505 1.63 26.76 6.93
CA LEU A 505 2.63 27.79 6.60
C LEU A 505 3.61 27.97 7.75
N ILE A 506 3.09 28.08 8.97
CA ILE A 506 3.93 28.23 10.16
C ILE A 506 4.81 26.99 10.36
N PHE A 507 4.26 25.79 10.20
CA PHE A 507 5.04 24.55 10.30
C PHE A 507 6.18 24.50 9.26
N LEU A 508 5.92 24.84 8.01
CA LEU A 508 6.92 24.82 6.93
C LEU A 508 8.04 25.82 7.19
N ARG A 509 7.72 27.02 7.71
CA ARG A 509 8.72 28.03 8.11
C ARG A 509 9.59 27.58 9.27
N ASP A 510 8.96 27.04 10.33
CA ASP A 510 9.65 26.74 11.58
C ASP A 510 10.42 25.40 11.51
N TYR A 511 9.88 24.41 10.79
CA TYR A 511 10.35 23.01 10.82
C TYR A 511 10.47 22.34 9.45
N GLY A 512 10.13 23.01 8.35
CA GLY A 512 10.02 22.36 7.04
C GLY A 512 11.32 21.72 6.55
N ILE A 513 12.46 22.41 6.73
CA ILE A 513 13.78 21.92 6.32
C ILE A 513 14.26 20.78 7.23
N SER A 514 14.16 20.93 8.55
CA SER A 514 14.58 19.88 9.49
C SER A 514 13.75 18.61 9.32
N TYR A 515 12.43 18.75 9.13
CA TYR A 515 11.53 17.62 8.88
C TYR A 515 11.91 16.87 7.59
N LYS A 516 12.20 17.58 6.50
CA LYS A 516 12.68 16.97 5.25
C LYS A 516 13.94 16.14 5.49
N ASN A 517 14.91 16.70 6.21
CA ASN A 517 16.19 16.04 6.48
C ASN A 517 16.05 14.83 7.42
N GLU A 518 15.13 14.87 8.39
CA GLU A 518 14.82 13.74 9.26
C GLU A 518 14.24 12.54 8.48
N ILE A 519 13.38 12.82 7.48
CA ILE A 519 12.61 11.81 6.76
C ILE A 519 13.34 11.30 5.49
N SER A 520 14.19 12.14 4.90
CA SER A 520 14.88 11.88 3.63
C SER A 520 16.39 11.72 3.82
N PRO A 521 16.90 10.67 4.50
CA PRO A 521 18.34 10.47 4.57
C PRO A 521 18.95 10.01 3.22
N PHE A 522 18.16 9.48 2.27
CA PHE A 522 18.65 9.06 0.95
C PHE A 522 17.54 9.11 -0.11
N LYS A 523 17.60 10.04 -1.09
CA LYS A 523 16.85 9.91 -2.35
C LYS A 523 17.64 9.05 -3.35
N ARG A 524 16.93 8.36 -4.24
CA ARG A 524 17.47 7.84 -5.50
C ARG A 524 17.99 9.03 -6.32
N GLY A 525 19.29 9.28 -6.24
CA GLY A 525 19.97 10.40 -6.93
C GLY A 525 20.94 11.20 -6.06
N ASP A 526 20.83 11.12 -4.73
CA ASP A 526 21.70 11.87 -3.81
C ASP A 526 23.09 11.23 -3.63
N LEU A 527 23.30 10.03 -4.17
CA LEU A 527 24.62 9.44 -4.29
C LEU A 527 25.15 9.79 -5.68
N PRO A 528 26.11 10.74 -5.82
CA PRO A 528 26.82 10.93 -7.06
C PRO A 528 27.28 9.57 -7.59
N LEU A 529 26.97 9.27 -8.86
CA LEU A 529 27.39 8.01 -9.50
C LEU A 529 28.91 7.82 -9.42
N GLU A 530 29.65 8.93 -9.31
CA GLU A 530 31.11 9.00 -9.09
C GLU A 530 31.57 8.39 -7.76
N LEU A 531 30.69 8.25 -6.76
CA LEU A 531 30.98 7.60 -5.48
C LEU A 531 30.75 6.09 -5.51
N LEU A 532 30.11 5.57 -6.57
CA LEU A 532 29.93 4.14 -6.76
C LEU A 532 31.17 3.54 -7.44
N PRO A 533 31.50 2.27 -7.17
CA PRO A 533 32.53 1.56 -7.92
C PRO A 533 32.17 1.51 -9.42
N GLU A 534 33.16 1.70 -10.28
CA GLU A 534 32.99 1.57 -11.73
C GLU A 534 32.48 0.16 -12.09
N GLU A 535 31.41 0.10 -12.89
CA GLU A 535 30.84 -1.16 -13.34
C GLU A 535 31.67 -1.77 -14.48
N PRO A 536 32.05 -3.06 -14.39
CA PRO A 536 32.80 -3.71 -15.46
C PRO A 536 31.91 -3.99 -16.69
N ASN A 537 32.48 -3.88 -17.88
CA ASN A 537 31.81 -4.32 -19.11
C ASN A 537 31.75 -5.86 -19.17
N LEU A 538 30.54 -6.42 -19.03
CA LEU A 538 30.32 -7.87 -19.03
C LEU A 538 30.73 -8.55 -20.34
N ALA A 539 30.65 -7.86 -21.49
CA ALA A 539 31.07 -8.41 -22.77
C ALA A 539 32.60 -8.57 -22.84
N ASP A 540 33.34 -7.62 -22.28
CA ASP A 540 34.80 -7.68 -22.23
C ASP A 540 35.29 -8.78 -21.28
N LEU A 541 34.66 -8.92 -20.11
CA LEU A 541 34.94 -10.03 -19.18
C LEU A 541 34.64 -11.39 -19.81
N SER A 542 33.52 -11.52 -20.53
CA SER A 542 33.14 -12.75 -21.23
C SER A 542 34.15 -13.11 -22.32
N LEU A 543 34.61 -12.12 -23.08
CA LEU A 543 35.60 -12.27 -24.16
C LEU A 543 36.96 -12.77 -23.62
N LEU A 544 37.43 -12.20 -22.52
CA LEU A 544 38.67 -12.62 -21.84
C LEU A 544 38.57 -14.07 -21.38
N PHE A 545 37.47 -14.44 -20.73
CA PHE A 545 37.23 -15.78 -20.20
C PHE A 545 37.22 -16.84 -21.30
N GLU A 546 36.44 -16.59 -22.36
CA GLU A 546 36.30 -17.52 -23.49
C GLU A 546 37.67 -17.79 -24.14
N LYS A 547 38.39 -16.73 -24.51
CA LYS A 547 39.67 -16.81 -25.21
C LYS A 547 40.78 -17.41 -24.36
N ARG A 548 40.82 -17.08 -23.06
CA ARG A 548 41.78 -17.69 -22.12
C ARG A 548 41.55 -19.18 -22.03
N THR A 549 40.28 -19.59 -21.87
CA THR A 549 39.89 -20.99 -21.77
C THR A 549 40.29 -21.77 -23.02
N GLU A 550 40.07 -21.20 -24.21
CA GLU A 550 40.48 -21.79 -25.49
C GLU A 550 42.00 -22.08 -25.54
N ILE A 551 42.84 -21.10 -25.15
CA ILE A 551 44.29 -21.28 -25.12
C ILE A 551 44.72 -22.28 -24.04
N GLU A 552 44.11 -22.22 -22.86
CA GLU A 552 44.44 -23.11 -21.74
C GLU A 552 44.18 -24.58 -22.11
N VAL A 553 43.03 -24.88 -22.71
CA VAL A 553 42.70 -26.22 -23.21
C VAL A 553 43.69 -26.66 -24.30
N ALA A 554 43.99 -25.77 -25.26
CA ALA A 554 44.92 -26.05 -26.34
C ALA A 554 46.35 -26.38 -25.85
N LEU A 555 46.84 -25.64 -24.86
CA LEU A 555 48.15 -25.87 -24.25
C LEU A 555 48.21 -27.21 -23.51
N ARG A 556 47.15 -27.60 -22.77
CA ARG A 556 47.06 -28.91 -22.10
C ARG A 556 47.11 -30.04 -23.11
N LYS A 557 46.30 -29.97 -24.18
CA LYS A 557 46.33 -30.96 -25.27
C LYS A 557 47.72 -31.08 -25.88
N TYR A 558 48.39 -29.96 -26.15
CA TYR A 558 49.73 -29.96 -26.74
C TYR A 558 50.78 -30.65 -25.84
N ILE A 559 50.75 -30.40 -24.53
CA ILE A 559 51.63 -31.07 -23.56
C ILE A 559 51.44 -32.59 -23.61
N ILE A 560 50.19 -33.05 -23.48
CA ILE A 560 49.86 -34.46 -23.48
C ILE A 560 50.26 -35.12 -24.80
N MET A 561 49.98 -34.47 -25.92
CA MET A 561 50.29 -35.00 -27.25
C MET A 561 51.80 -35.17 -27.44
N LEU A 562 52.61 -34.15 -27.14
CA LEU A 562 54.06 -34.22 -27.32
C LEU A 562 54.74 -35.19 -26.38
N LEU A 563 54.39 -35.17 -25.09
CA LEU A 563 54.95 -36.13 -24.13
C LEU A 563 54.47 -37.55 -24.45
N GLY A 564 53.23 -37.70 -24.91
CA GLY A 564 52.69 -38.95 -25.43
C GLY A 564 53.52 -39.52 -26.57
N PHE A 565 53.79 -38.74 -27.61
CA PHE A 565 54.65 -39.18 -28.71
C PHE A 565 56.08 -39.51 -28.26
N LYS A 566 56.64 -38.72 -27.35
CA LYS A 566 58.02 -38.90 -26.86
C LYS A 566 58.20 -40.17 -26.01
N TYR A 567 57.20 -40.51 -25.19
CA TYR A 567 57.26 -41.63 -24.25
C TYR A 567 56.35 -42.80 -24.65
N GLY A 568 55.88 -42.85 -25.90
CA GLY A 568 55.03 -43.94 -26.40
C GLY A 568 53.69 -44.07 -25.68
N PHE A 569 53.14 -42.96 -25.18
CA PHE A 569 51.91 -42.91 -24.37
C PHE A 569 51.96 -43.71 -23.06
N ASP A 570 53.15 -43.88 -22.48
CA ASP A 570 53.30 -44.40 -21.11
C ASP A 570 52.88 -43.35 -20.07
N ASP A 571 51.71 -43.55 -19.47
CA ASP A 571 51.10 -42.66 -18.48
C ASP A 571 52.02 -42.37 -17.27
N LYS A 572 52.87 -43.34 -16.87
CA LYS A 572 53.77 -43.18 -15.73
C LYS A 572 54.93 -42.26 -16.09
N LEU A 573 55.56 -42.48 -17.24
CA LEU A 573 56.68 -41.64 -17.71
C LEU A 573 56.23 -40.20 -18.00
N ILE A 574 55.03 -40.03 -18.57
CA ILE A 574 54.44 -38.71 -18.82
C ILE A 574 54.18 -37.98 -17.50
N SER A 575 53.54 -38.65 -16.54
CA SER A 575 53.26 -38.10 -15.22
C SER A 575 54.52 -37.72 -14.47
N GLU A 576 55.54 -38.60 -14.45
CA GLU A 576 56.85 -38.32 -13.84
C GLU A 576 57.50 -37.07 -14.44
N LYS A 577 57.41 -36.91 -15.76
CA LYS A 577 57.99 -35.74 -16.45
C LYS A 577 57.23 -34.45 -16.14
N ILE A 578 55.90 -34.48 -16.10
CA ILE A 578 55.06 -33.33 -15.72
C ILE A 578 55.37 -32.92 -14.28
N VAL A 579 55.33 -33.88 -13.34
CA VAL A 579 55.58 -33.63 -11.91
C VAL A 579 56.96 -33.03 -11.68
N LYS A 580 58.01 -33.54 -12.36
CA LYS A 580 59.37 -32.98 -12.27
C LYS A 580 59.46 -31.52 -12.77
N SER A 581 58.53 -31.11 -13.62
CA SER A 581 58.51 -29.78 -14.26
C SER A 581 57.68 -28.75 -13.48
N LEU A 582 56.84 -29.20 -12.55
CA LEU A 582 56.13 -28.33 -11.62
C LEU A 582 57.16 -27.77 -10.63
N LYS A 583 57.14 -26.44 -10.40
CA LYS A 583 58.08 -25.79 -9.47
C LYS A 583 57.95 -26.42 -8.08
N GLN A 584 59.06 -26.50 -7.33
CA GLN A 584 59.07 -26.73 -5.88
C GLN A 584 58.41 -25.54 -5.15
N ARG A 585 57.09 -25.38 -5.30
CA ARG A 585 56.28 -24.57 -4.40
C ARG A 585 56.13 -25.34 -3.08
N PRO A 586 55.86 -24.68 -1.95
CA PRO A 586 55.55 -25.38 -0.69
C PRO A 586 54.44 -26.44 -0.82
N GLN A 587 53.56 -26.29 -1.83
CA GLN A 587 52.45 -27.18 -2.19
C GLN A 587 52.79 -28.20 -3.31
N ALA A 588 54.04 -28.30 -3.77
CA ALA A 588 54.40 -29.21 -4.87
C ALA A 588 54.11 -30.68 -4.55
N LYS A 589 54.15 -31.07 -3.27
CA LYS A 589 53.75 -32.40 -2.79
C LYS A 589 52.27 -32.68 -3.08
N GLU A 590 51.38 -31.72 -2.80
CA GLU A 590 49.94 -31.84 -3.07
C GLU A 590 49.63 -31.93 -4.57
N LEU A 591 50.41 -31.24 -5.41
CA LEU A 591 50.24 -31.27 -6.87
C LEU A 591 50.75 -32.58 -7.49
N SER A 592 51.83 -33.17 -6.95
CA SER A 592 52.30 -34.48 -7.42
C SER A 592 51.30 -35.59 -7.11
N ASP A 593 50.56 -35.47 -6.01
CA ASP A 593 49.55 -36.45 -5.61
C ASP A 593 48.39 -36.52 -6.62
N LEU A 594 48.12 -35.43 -7.36
CA LEU A 594 47.09 -35.40 -8.41
C LEU A 594 47.36 -36.41 -9.54
N PHE A 595 48.61 -36.81 -9.76
CA PHE A 595 49.00 -37.72 -10.83
C PHE A 595 49.17 -39.18 -10.36
N ILE A 596 49.05 -39.45 -9.05
CA ILE A 596 49.20 -40.81 -8.51
C ILE A 596 47.94 -41.62 -8.81
N GLY A 597 48.09 -42.74 -9.52
CA GLY A 597 46.97 -43.65 -9.83
C GLY A 597 45.94 -43.09 -10.82
N ARG A 598 46.21 -41.92 -11.41
CA ARG A 598 45.36 -41.25 -12.40
C ARG A 598 46.07 -41.14 -13.74
N ARG A 599 45.29 -41.08 -14.81
CA ARG A 599 45.84 -40.84 -16.15
C ARG A 599 46.28 -39.36 -16.27
N PRO A 600 47.42 -39.06 -16.92
CA PRO A 600 47.91 -37.69 -17.05
C PRO A 600 46.92 -36.77 -17.81
N GLN A 601 46.11 -37.33 -18.71
CA GLN A 601 45.06 -36.61 -19.45
C GLN A 601 43.96 -36.08 -18.54
N ASP A 602 43.68 -36.75 -17.42
CA ASP A 602 42.67 -36.34 -16.44
C ASP A 602 43.28 -35.36 -15.43
N ALA A 603 44.43 -35.73 -14.86
CA ALA A 603 45.12 -34.96 -13.82
C ALA A 603 45.59 -33.58 -14.31
N ILE A 604 45.95 -33.47 -15.60
CA ILE A 604 46.39 -32.19 -16.16
C ILE A 604 45.28 -31.14 -16.13
N ASN A 605 43.99 -31.46 -16.01
CA ASN A 605 42.94 -30.43 -15.98
C ASN A 605 42.84 -29.69 -14.64
N GLU A 606 43.47 -30.19 -13.58
CA GLU A 606 43.35 -29.65 -12.21
C GLU A 606 44.48 -28.69 -11.82
N ILE A 607 45.53 -28.56 -12.65
CA ILE A 607 46.64 -27.62 -12.40
C ILE A 607 46.34 -26.24 -12.99
N PHE A 608 46.89 -25.16 -12.43
CA PHE A 608 46.61 -23.80 -12.92
C PHE A 608 47.38 -23.46 -14.22
N LEU A 609 46.89 -22.47 -14.97
CA LEU A 609 47.59 -21.92 -16.16
C LEU A 609 49.06 -21.53 -15.86
N SER A 610 49.35 -21.00 -14.67
CA SER A 610 50.71 -20.65 -14.24
C SER A 610 51.65 -21.88 -14.11
N ASP A 611 51.08 -23.05 -13.88
CA ASP A 611 51.81 -24.31 -13.76
C ASP A 611 52.15 -24.85 -15.15
N LEU A 612 51.24 -24.68 -16.13
CA LEU A 612 51.51 -24.98 -17.54
C LEU A 612 52.74 -24.21 -18.03
N LYS A 613 52.86 -22.92 -17.71
CA LYS A 613 54.06 -22.13 -18.04
C LYS A 613 55.36 -22.79 -17.55
N SER A 614 55.34 -23.36 -16.34
CA SER A 614 56.52 -24.04 -15.76
C SER A 614 56.84 -25.37 -16.46
N ILE A 615 55.79 -26.11 -16.87
CA ILE A 615 55.94 -27.34 -17.66
C ILE A 615 56.60 -27.04 -19.01
N PHE A 616 56.09 -26.05 -19.74
CA PHE A 616 56.67 -25.63 -21.02
C PHE A 616 58.12 -25.18 -20.89
N LYS A 617 58.44 -24.39 -19.86
CA LYS A 617 59.79 -23.90 -19.62
C LYS A 617 60.80 -25.04 -19.38
N SER A 618 60.43 -26.01 -18.55
CA SER A 618 61.30 -27.14 -18.19
C SER A 618 61.49 -28.15 -19.34
N ASN A 619 60.63 -28.08 -20.36
CA ASN A 619 60.61 -28.97 -21.52
C ASN A 619 60.73 -28.20 -22.83
N TRP A 620 61.38 -27.03 -22.82
CA TRP A 620 61.38 -26.11 -23.96
C TRP A 620 62.01 -26.70 -25.22
N GLU A 621 63.03 -27.55 -25.07
CA GLU A 621 63.67 -28.24 -26.20
C GLU A 621 62.67 -29.09 -27.01
N ASP A 622 61.72 -29.72 -26.32
CA ASP A 622 60.69 -30.57 -26.93
C ASP A 622 59.47 -29.76 -27.39
N MET A 623 59.06 -28.76 -26.60
CA MET A 623 57.77 -28.07 -26.80
C MET A 623 57.88 -26.75 -27.58
N GLY A 624 59.06 -26.13 -27.63
CA GLY A 624 59.28 -24.77 -28.12
C GLY A 624 59.30 -24.60 -29.64
N ALA A 625 59.27 -25.69 -30.42
CA ALA A 625 59.43 -25.66 -31.86
C ALA A 625 58.37 -24.79 -32.57
N ILE A 626 57.09 -24.90 -32.18
CA ILE A 626 56.00 -24.11 -32.79
C ILE A 626 55.99 -22.65 -32.35
N PHE A 627 56.73 -22.31 -31.29
CA PHE A 627 56.83 -20.98 -30.70
C PHE A 627 58.12 -20.24 -31.11
N ASP A 628 58.67 -20.58 -32.28
CA ASP A 628 59.88 -19.99 -32.87
C ASP A 628 61.13 -20.10 -31.96
N LYS A 629 61.14 -21.06 -31.02
CA LYS A 629 62.19 -21.24 -30.00
C LYS A 629 62.46 -20.01 -29.12
N LYS A 630 61.55 -19.02 -29.09
CA LYS A 630 61.66 -17.80 -28.28
C LYS A 630 60.95 -17.96 -26.92
N VAL A 631 61.64 -18.56 -25.95
CA VAL A 631 61.09 -18.84 -24.61
C VAL A 631 60.61 -17.57 -23.89
N GLU A 632 61.35 -16.47 -24.00
CA GLU A 632 61.00 -15.19 -23.35
C GLU A 632 59.66 -14.63 -23.86
N ARG A 633 59.41 -14.70 -25.18
CA ARG A 633 58.14 -14.25 -25.76
C ARG A 633 56.98 -15.13 -25.33
N PHE A 634 57.19 -16.44 -25.22
CA PHE A 634 56.20 -17.37 -24.69
C PHE A 634 55.88 -17.05 -23.22
N GLU A 635 56.91 -16.84 -22.40
CA GLU A 635 56.74 -16.51 -20.98
C GLU A 635 55.98 -15.20 -20.78
N MET A 636 56.29 -14.18 -21.57
CA MET A 636 55.61 -12.87 -21.56
C MET A 636 54.12 -13.02 -21.92
N ASN A 637 53.81 -13.69 -23.03
CA ASN A 637 52.42 -13.89 -23.45
C ASN A 637 51.64 -14.75 -22.44
N MET A 638 52.25 -15.76 -21.81
CA MET A 638 51.61 -16.54 -20.74
C MET A 638 51.25 -15.66 -19.54
N ASP A 639 52.12 -14.73 -19.16
CA ASP A 639 51.84 -13.80 -18.06
C ASP A 639 50.68 -12.87 -18.41
N THR A 640 50.64 -12.34 -19.64
CA THR A 640 49.54 -11.50 -20.13
C THR A 640 48.21 -12.26 -20.12
N ILE A 641 48.17 -13.51 -20.62
CA ILE A 641 46.95 -14.33 -20.57
C ILE A 641 46.52 -14.61 -19.12
N ASN A 642 47.46 -14.78 -18.19
CA ASN A 642 47.17 -15.06 -16.79
C ASN A 642 46.68 -13.81 -16.01
N ILE A 643 47.03 -12.59 -16.45
CA ILE A 643 46.53 -11.33 -15.87
C ILE A 643 45.01 -11.21 -16.03
N ALA A 644 44.44 -11.69 -17.14
CA ALA A 644 42.99 -11.67 -17.40
C ALA A 644 42.15 -12.30 -16.27
N ARG A 645 42.68 -13.33 -15.61
CA ARG A 645 42.04 -13.98 -14.45
C ARG A 645 41.74 -13.02 -13.30
N ARG A 646 42.55 -11.95 -13.13
CA ARG A 646 42.34 -10.95 -12.07
C ARG A 646 41.11 -10.09 -12.33
N TYR A 647 40.80 -9.82 -13.59
CA TYR A 647 39.61 -9.07 -14.00
C TYR A 647 38.35 -9.92 -13.82
N GLU A 648 38.37 -11.16 -14.31
CA GLU A 648 37.26 -12.12 -14.19
C GLU A 648 36.94 -12.47 -12.74
N ALA A 649 37.95 -12.80 -11.92
CA ALA A 649 37.73 -13.32 -10.56
C ALA A 649 37.22 -12.27 -9.55
N HIS A 650 37.39 -10.98 -9.84
CA HIS A 650 37.00 -9.89 -8.97
C HIS A 650 36.02 -8.91 -9.64
N ALA A 651 35.48 -9.27 -10.82
CA ALA A 651 34.60 -8.42 -11.62
C ALA A 651 35.13 -6.97 -11.75
N LYS A 652 36.42 -6.83 -12.07
CA LYS A 652 37.05 -5.51 -12.22
C LYS A 652 36.86 -4.96 -13.63
N PRO A 653 36.67 -3.64 -13.79
CA PRO A 653 36.74 -2.99 -15.09
C PRO A 653 38.07 -3.30 -15.79
N VAL A 654 37.98 -3.68 -17.07
CA VAL A 654 39.15 -4.02 -17.89
C VAL A 654 39.62 -2.76 -18.59
N GLN A 655 40.88 -2.39 -18.38
CA GLN A 655 41.46 -1.26 -19.10
C GLN A 655 41.63 -1.60 -20.59
N PRO A 656 41.33 -0.69 -21.53
CA PRO A 656 41.43 -0.97 -22.97
C PRO A 656 42.80 -1.50 -23.40
N ILE A 657 43.88 -0.97 -22.83
CA ILE A 657 45.25 -1.41 -23.14
C ILE A 657 45.51 -2.86 -22.74
N ASP A 658 45.03 -3.28 -21.56
CA ASP A 658 45.19 -4.65 -21.07
C ASP A 658 44.38 -5.64 -21.92
N ARG A 659 43.19 -5.21 -22.38
CA ARG A 659 42.38 -5.99 -23.32
C ARG A 659 43.12 -6.20 -24.64
N ASP A 660 43.69 -5.15 -25.21
CA ASP A 660 44.40 -5.22 -26.49
C ASP A 660 45.66 -6.08 -26.38
N ASP A 661 46.44 -5.93 -25.30
CA ASP A 661 47.60 -6.77 -25.00
C ASP A 661 47.23 -8.25 -24.84
N PHE A 662 46.10 -8.53 -24.19
CA PHE A 662 45.54 -9.87 -24.08
C PHE A 662 45.16 -10.43 -25.46
N LEU A 663 44.44 -9.67 -26.29
CA LEU A 663 44.02 -10.11 -27.63
C LEU A 663 45.22 -10.35 -28.56
N ASN A 664 46.27 -9.54 -28.43
CA ASN A 664 47.54 -9.73 -29.13
C ASN A 664 48.23 -11.03 -28.70
N SER A 665 48.30 -11.29 -27.40
CA SER A 665 48.87 -12.51 -26.82
C SER A 665 48.08 -13.75 -27.25
N TYR A 666 46.75 -13.67 -27.20
CA TYR A 666 45.83 -14.71 -27.66
C TYR A 666 46.03 -15.01 -29.15
N SER A 667 46.06 -13.99 -29.99
CA SER A 667 46.23 -14.15 -31.44
C SER A 667 47.57 -14.80 -31.77
N TRP A 668 48.64 -14.44 -31.04
CA TRP A 668 49.93 -15.10 -31.16
C TRP A 668 49.85 -16.58 -30.79
N PHE A 669 49.26 -16.94 -29.63
CA PHE A 669 49.09 -18.34 -29.24
C PHE A 669 48.25 -19.12 -30.25
N LYS A 670 47.10 -18.58 -30.65
CA LYS A 670 46.18 -19.20 -31.60
C LYS A 670 46.87 -19.48 -32.93
N SER A 671 47.64 -18.53 -33.46
CA SER A 671 48.41 -18.71 -34.69
C SER A 671 49.46 -19.83 -34.59
N ARG A 672 50.16 -19.96 -33.45
CA ARG A 672 51.20 -20.99 -33.27
C ARG A 672 50.62 -22.37 -33.02
N LEU A 673 49.63 -22.47 -32.15
CA LEU A 673 48.99 -23.73 -31.78
C LEU A 673 48.15 -24.31 -32.93
N SER A 674 47.59 -23.47 -33.81
CA SER A 674 46.83 -23.92 -34.99
C SER A 674 47.70 -24.64 -36.04
N LYS A 675 49.03 -24.58 -35.93
CA LYS A 675 49.94 -25.35 -36.79
C LYS A 675 49.90 -26.85 -36.47
N VAL A 676 49.34 -27.23 -35.33
CA VAL A 676 49.21 -28.61 -34.90
C VAL A 676 47.77 -29.07 -35.14
N PRO A 677 47.57 -30.19 -35.86
CA PRO A 677 46.23 -30.72 -36.11
C PRO A 677 45.46 -31.03 -34.83
N GLN A 678 44.16 -30.71 -34.81
CA GLN A 678 43.20 -31.07 -33.75
C GLN A 678 43.48 -30.49 -32.35
N ILE A 679 44.30 -29.44 -32.23
CA ILE A 679 44.49 -28.74 -30.95
C ILE A 679 43.26 -27.91 -30.57
N PHE A 680 42.79 -27.05 -31.47
CA PHE A 680 41.62 -26.21 -31.23
C PHE A 680 40.34 -26.98 -31.53
#